data_AF-A0A845WYY5-F1
#
_entry.id   AF-A0A845WYY5-F1
#
_cell.length_a   1.000
_cell.length_b   1.000
_cell.length_c   1.000
_cell.angle_alpha   90.00
_cell.angle_beta   90.00
_cell.angle_gamma   90.00
#
_symmetry.space_group_name_H-M   'P 1'
#
loop_
_entity.id
_entity.type
_entity.pdbx_description
1 polymer ?
#
loop_
_entity_poly.entity_id
_entity_poly.type
_entity_poly.pdbx_seq_one_letter_code
_entity_poly.pdbx_strand_id
1 'polypeptide(L)'
;MFHSTQLQLLVFKMVLSPLTKLYLGWFTLLLSWLLTTAPAPAAELPTLTVEELRDRFTAIQTQTSPETVDLQGFVIDLQNPDLRQAFTTEIRSHFTLAHPNRRLNISHSVIQGDWPTAALSTPIRLVPELLQTQLTPTEWQHLQAHPDLLTTVSLTAETEELESGHGADFANLPTWNLLRLNLRCEQTQFLGKFDSAHSLILQPWQAQGATFWSEFQANQSIWLADLDFSGVRFAQMPQFEQSRFWGASHWQQSHFEQGAAFAFSQFEQTPDFSQTTFDGVANWRGSQWPAGGNWNQSQWRDRALWNYSQVGGVLDLSEAVFKQTAAWRDTQFGPKGQLNLDQATFMAQLDLSNSHFAPAASLRANGLVFGSPQAQILGDRGQVGSIIQLSTLEGNETTLANLIRNFRRQEQVADANRLDLLRERLRLRQVQQHLRGTPWWQWAQEPDTVLAGLGMGLLLSLSEYGTNVGLVLLVGVVGVTIFALLFWLLDRGLRPPEHQTLPRWEWGVMLGSSGGLVAIATLALWYVAPTPLSTILGWSLWVIPLPVWIVWRFCQTPQPDRTTYLVEEGTLRQFRLLIIRLPIMPKYPLFRERYVPILGDRRWSWLNYYDFSLNNLFKFGFNDLRLRDKAVPGWVSFLVWYEWALGIGYIALLLWTLARTIPGLNLLIYLS
;
A
#
# COMPACT_ATOMS: atom_id res chain seq x y z
N MET A 1 7.57 -9.65 -71.53
CA MET A 1 7.66 -10.20 -70.15
C MET A 1 6.76 -9.37 -69.22
N PHE A 2 5.49 -9.14 -69.54
CA PHE A 2 4.31 -9.88 -69.05
C PHE A 2 4.58 -11.14 -68.21
N HIS A 3 4.39 -11.07 -66.87
CA HIS A 3 3.87 -12.13 -65.97
C HIS A 3 4.08 -11.78 -64.48
N SER A 4 3.44 -10.74 -63.94
CA SER A 4 3.53 -10.50 -62.47
C SER A 4 2.28 -9.86 -61.85
N THR A 5 1.51 -9.07 -62.58
CA THR A 5 0.35 -8.35 -62.01
C THR A 5 -0.97 -9.13 -61.99
N GLN A 6 -1.12 -10.21 -62.77
CA GLN A 6 -2.32 -11.05 -62.69
C GLN A 6 -2.30 -12.10 -61.56
N LEU A 7 -1.11 -12.50 -61.08
CA LEU A 7 -1.00 -13.52 -60.03
C LEU A 7 -1.32 -12.96 -58.63
N GLN A 8 -1.03 -11.68 -58.38
CA GLN A 8 -1.37 -11.03 -57.09
C GLN A 8 -2.88 -10.78 -56.94
N LEU A 9 -3.61 -10.55 -58.03
CA LEU A 9 -5.07 -10.36 -57.99
C LEU A 9 -5.85 -11.68 -57.93
N LEU A 10 -5.27 -12.78 -58.41
CA LEU A 10 -5.88 -14.11 -58.31
C LEU A 10 -5.73 -14.71 -56.91
N VAL A 11 -4.58 -14.53 -56.25
CA VAL A 11 -4.34 -14.97 -54.87
C VAL A 11 -5.22 -14.17 -53.88
N PHE A 12 -5.44 -12.87 -54.13
CA PHE A 12 -6.34 -12.06 -53.30
C PHE A 12 -7.83 -12.44 -53.48
N LYS A 13 -8.23 -12.92 -54.67
CA LYS A 13 -9.60 -13.43 -54.91
C LYS A 13 -9.83 -14.88 -54.45
N MET A 14 -8.80 -15.72 -54.38
CA MET A 14 -8.94 -17.13 -53.96
C MET A 14 -8.99 -17.31 -52.44
N VAL A 15 -8.32 -16.46 -51.65
CA VAL A 15 -8.28 -16.61 -50.18
C VAL A 15 -9.48 -15.96 -49.48
N LEU A 16 -10.03 -14.87 -50.04
CA LEU A 16 -11.21 -14.22 -49.43
C LEU A 16 -12.54 -14.94 -49.72
N SER A 17 -12.69 -15.75 -50.78
CA SER A 17 -14.03 -16.22 -51.20
C SER A 17 -14.63 -17.38 -50.37
N PRO A 18 -13.87 -18.32 -49.78
CA PRO A 18 -14.49 -19.32 -48.91
C PRO A 18 -14.68 -18.77 -47.48
N LEU A 19 -13.76 -17.94 -46.98
CA LEU A 19 -13.85 -17.33 -45.65
C LEU A 19 -14.99 -16.33 -45.56
N THR A 20 -15.17 -15.44 -46.54
CA THR A 20 -16.31 -14.51 -46.55
C THR A 20 -17.66 -15.23 -46.69
N LYS A 21 -17.72 -16.33 -47.46
CA LYS A 21 -18.94 -17.16 -47.53
C LYS A 21 -19.21 -17.93 -46.22
N LEU A 22 -18.16 -18.36 -45.53
CA LEU A 22 -18.29 -18.97 -44.20
C LEU A 22 -18.79 -17.94 -43.20
N TYR A 23 -18.18 -16.75 -43.13
CA TYR A 23 -18.60 -15.66 -42.25
C TYR A 23 -20.00 -15.16 -42.58
N LEU A 24 -20.37 -15.04 -43.87
CA LEU A 24 -21.72 -14.66 -44.27
C LEU A 24 -22.72 -15.77 -43.93
N GLY A 25 -22.35 -17.05 -44.07
CA GLY A 25 -23.15 -18.20 -43.67
C GLY A 25 -23.38 -18.25 -42.16
N TRP A 26 -22.32 -18.06 -41.36
CA TRP A 26 -22.40 -17.93 -39.90
C TRP A 26 -23.18 -16.70 -39.50
N PHE A 27 -23.02 -15.56 -40.19
CA PHE A 27 -23.79 -14.36 -39.92
C PHE A 27 -25.27 -14.55 -40.26
N THR A 28 -25.61 -15.23 -41.36
CA THR A 28 -27.01 -15.56 -41.69
C THR A 28 -27.60 -16.61 -40.78
N LEU A 29 -26.81 -17.59 -40.31
CA LEU A 29 -27.25 -18.58 -39.33
C LEU A 29 -27.47 -17.92 -37.96
N LEU A 30 -26.56 -17.05 -37.53
CA LEU A 30 -26.67 -16.27 -36.30
C LEU A 30 -27.83 -15.27 -36.38
N LEU A 31 -28.04 -14.61 -37.53
CA LEU A 31 -29.16 -13.71 -37.78
C LEU A 31 -30.49 -14.49 -37.85
N SER A 32 -30.51 -15.68 -38.44
CA SER A 32 -31.69 -16.55 -38.46
C SER A 32 -31.98 -17.15 -37.08
N TRP A 33 -30.96 -17.44 -36.28
CA TRP A 33 -31.09 -17.86 -34.89
C TRP A 33 -31.62 -16.71 -34.03
N LEU A 34 -31.07 -15.49 -34.19
CA LEU A 34 -31.57 -14.25 -33.56
C LEU A 34 -32.99 -13.87 -33.99
N LEU A 35 -33.39 -14.17 -35.24
CA LEU A 35 -34.73 -13.87 -35.78
C LEU A 35 -35.76 -14.97 -35.45
N THR A 36 -35.34 -16.20 -35.12
CA THR A 36 -36.23 -17.31 -34.73
C THR A 36 -36.39 -17.44 -33.22
N THR A 37 -35.51 -16.83 -32.43
CA THR A 37 -35.73 -16.58 -31.00
C THR A 37 -36.42 -15.23 -30.81
N ALA A 38 -37.63 -15.07 -31.35
CA ALA A 38 -38.55 -14.12 -30.75
C ALA A 38 -38.75 -14.58 -29.29
N PRO A 39 -38.49 -13.74 -28.26
CA PRO A 39 -38.87 -14.10 -26.91
C PRO A 39 -40.36 -14.43 -26.94
N ALA A 40 -40.74 -15.60 -26.41
CA ALA A 40 -42.13 -15.92 -26.17
C ALA A 40 -42.77 -14.69 -25.48
N PRO A 41 -44.00 -14.28 -25.84
CA PRO A 41 -44.67 -13.19 -25.15
C PRO A 41 -44.60 -13.50 -23.66
N ALA A 42 -43.98 -12.60 -22.88
CA ALA A 42 -43.90 -12.73 -21.45
C ALA A 42 -45.32 -12.98 -20.95
N ALA A 43 -45.55 -14.12 -20.29
CA ALA A 43 -46.83 -14.40 -19.67
C ALA A 43 -47.14 -13.20 -18.76
N GLU A 44 -48.22 -12.46 -19.06
CA GLU A 44 -48.63 -11.33 -18.24
C GLU A 44 -48.88 -11.86 -16.82
N LEU A 45 -48.14 -11.32 -15.85
CA LEU A 45 -48.26 -11.73 -14.46
C LEU A 45 -49.69 -11.44 -13.96
N PRO A 46 -50.35 -12.38 -13.26
CA PRO A 46 -51.67 -12.15 -12.72
C PRO A 46 -51.65 -11.02 -11.67
N THR A 47 -52.71 -10.22 -11.63
CA THR A 47 -52.90 -9.19 -10.59
C THR A 47 -53.44 -9.82 -9.31
N LEU A 48 -52.81 -9.53 -8.16
CA LEU A 48 -53.25 -10.03 -6.86
C LEU A 48 -54.57 -9.35 -6.43
N THR A 49 -55.59 -10.15 -6.12
CA THR A 49 -56.87 -9.65 -5.56
C THR A 49 -56.87 -9.71 -4.03
N VAL A 50 -57.80 -8.97 -3.41
CA VAL A 50 -57.96 -8.95 -1.95
C VAL A 50 -58.39 -10.33 -1.42
N GLU A 51 -59.23 -11.03 -2.17
CA GLU A 51 -59.69 -12.39 -1.84
C GLU A 51 -58.51 -13.38 -1.87
N GLU A 52 -57.71 -13.37 -2.95
CA GLU A 52 -56.55 -14.24 -3.08
C GLU A 52 -55.53 -13.99 -1.96
N LEU A 53 -55.26 -12.72 -1.63
CA LEU A 53 -54.42 -12.35 -0.50
C LEU A 53 -54.92 -13.00 0.80
N ARG A 54 -56.20 -12.83 1.14
CA ARG A 54 -56.79 -13.37 2.37
C ARG A 54 -56.79 -14.91 2.40
N ASP A 55 -57.04 -15.55 1.26
CA ASP A 55 -57.02 -17.00 1.12
C ASP A 55 -55.61 -17.56 1.40
N ARG A 56 -54.56 -16.89 0.89
CA ARG A 56 -53.15 -17.26 1.16
C ARG A 56 -52.80 -17.16 2.63
N PHE A 57 -53.23 -16.10 3.31
CA PHE A 57 -52.99 -15.92 4.76
C PHE A 57 -53.79 -16.93 5.62
N THR A 58 -55.01 -17.28 5.19
CA THR A 58 -55.85 -18.27 5.90
C THR A 58 -55.30 -19.69 5.74
N ALA A 59 -54.78 -20.04 4.56
CA ALA A 59 -54.17 -21.35 4.30
C ALA A 59 -52.96 -21.64 5.20
N ILE A 60 -52.28 -20.62 5.69
CA ILE A 60 -51.11 -20.75 6.59
C ILE A 60 -51.53 -21.07 8.02
N GLN A 61 -52.70 -20.58 8.46
CA GLN A 61 -53.21 -20.85 9.81
C GLN A 61 -53.61 -22.33 10.00
N THR A 62 -53.94 -23.04 8.92
CA THR A 62 -54.44 -24.43 8.97
C THR A 62 -53.36 -25.50 8.86
N GLN A 63 -52.13 -25.12 8.50
CA GLN A 63 -51.02 -26.05 8.37
C GLN A 63 -50.13 -26.00 9.62
N THR A 64 -49.64 -27.16 10.05
CA THR A 64 -48.87 -27.33 11.30
C THR A 64 -47.48 -26.71 11.24
N SER A 65 -46.98 -26.35 10.04
CA SER A 65 -45.71 -25.64 9.81
C SER A 65 -45.53 -25.10 8.37
N PRO A 66 -46.19 -23.99 7.96
CA PRO A 66 -45.65 -23.15 6.90
C PRO A 66 -45.27 -21.81 7.49
N GLU A 67 -43.97 -21.58 7.58
CA GLU A 67 -43.41 -20.29 7.99
C GLU A 67 -43.38 -19.29 6.83
N THR A 68 -44.01 -19.55 5.68
CA THR A 68 -43.92 -18.68 4.49
C THR A 68 -45.28 -18.33 3.91
N VAL A 69 -45.53 -17.04 3.74
CA VAL A 69 -46.62 -16.47 2.94
C VAL A 69 -46.12 -16.31 1.51
N ASP A 70 -46.70 -17.05 0.57
CA ASP A 70 -46.26 -17.05 -0.83
C ASP A 70 -47.17 -16.20 -1.72
N LEU A 71 -46.61 -15.09 -2.21
CA LEU A 71 -47.18 -14.11 -3.14
C LEU A 71 -46.24 -13.89 -4.33
N GLN A 72 -45.48 -14.93 -4.71
CA GLN A 72 -44.57 -14.92 -5.84
C GLN A 72 -45.31 -14.84 -7.19
N GLY A 73 -44.74 -14.11 -8.14
CA GLY A 73 -45.21 -14.05 -9.52
C GLY A 73 -46.52 -13.27 -9.72
N PHE A 74 -46.78 -12.25 -8.90
CA PHE A 74 -47.97 -11.41 -9.01
C PHE A 74 -47.63 -9.96 -9.37
N VAL A 75 -48.58 -9.26 -9.99
CA VAL A 75 -48.66 -7.79 -9.91
C VAL A 75 -49.40 -7.43 -8.64
N ILE A 76 -48.70 -6.81 -7.69
CA ILE A 76 -49.25 -6.34 -6.41
C ILE A 76 -49.45 -4.83 -6.52
N ASP A 77 -50.68 -4.42 -6.80
CA ASP A 77 -51.04 -3.00 -6.97
C ASP A 77 -51.40 -2.33 -5.65
N LEU A 78 -50.41 -1.73 -5.00
CA LEU A 78 -50.57 -0.96 -3.76
C LEU A 78 -51.05 0.48 -4.02
N GLN A 79 -51.29 0.89 -5.27
CA GLN A 79 -51.98 2.14 -5.58
C GLN A 79 -53.48 2.01 -5.30
N ASN A 80 -54.03 0.79 -5.46
CA ASN A 80 -55.39 0.47 -5.05
C ASN A 80 -55.52 0.55 -3.51
N PRO A 81 -56.35 1.46 -2.98
CA PRO A 81 -56.46 1.67 -1.53
C PRO A 81 -56.99 0.43 -0.78
N ASP A 82 -57.89 -0.33 -1.41
CA ASP A 82 -58.50 -1.51 -0.78
C ASP A 82 -57.47 -2.64 -0.64
N LEU A 83 -56.70 -2.91 -1.70
CA LEU A 83 -55.63 -3.91 -1.67
C LEU A 83 -54.51 -3.48 -0.72
N ARG A 84 -54.08 -2.21 -0.75
CA ARG A 84 -53.06 -1.69 0.16
C ARG A 84 -53.47 -1.81 1.63
N GLN A 85 -54.72 -1.47 1.95
CA GLN A 85 -55.24 -1.59 3.31
C GLN A 85 -55.28 -3.06 3.74
N ALA A 86 -55.83 -3.95 2.91
CA ALA A 86 -55.87 -5.39 3.20
C ALA A 86 -54.46 -5.97 3.39
N PHE A 87 -53.54 -5.69 2.45
CA PHE A 87 -52.14 -6.12 2.50
C PHE A 87 -51.45 -5.73 3.81
N THR A 88 -51.62 -4.45 4.20
CA THR A 88 -51.04 -3.93 5.44
C THR A 88 -51.63 -4.60 6.67
N THR A 89 -52.96 -4.78 6.71
CA THR A 89 -53.65 -5.40 7.83
C THR A 89 -53.25 -6.87 8.01
N GLU A 90 -53.22 -7.65 6.94
CA GLU A 90 -52.85 -9.08 6.99
C GLU A 90 -51.40 -9.28 7.41
N ILE A 91 -50.46 -8.49 6.86
CA ILE A 91 -49.06 -8.60 7.28
C ILE A 91 -48.91 -8.23 8.75
N ARG A 92 -49.54 -7.15 9.23
CA ARG A 92 -49.40 -6.73 10.63
C ARG A 92 -49.99 -7.73 11.62
N SER A 93 -51.10 -8.39 11.28
CA SER A 93 -51.74 -9.39 12.14
C SER A 93 -50.95 -10.72 12.17
N HIS A 94 -50.25 -11.04 11.09
CA HIS A 94 -49.53 -12.31 10.95
C HIS A 94 -48.03 -12.26 11.28
N PHE A 95 -47.35 -11.12 11.11
CA PHE A 95 -45.92 -10.98 11.37
C PHE A 95 -45.67 -10.32 12.74
N THR A 96 -46.09 -11.02 13.80
CA THR A 96 -46.05 -10.53 15.19
C THR A 96 -44.98 -11.25 16.03
N LEU A 97 -44.79 -10.80 17.28
CA LEU A 97 -43.93 -11.44 18.29
C LEU A 97 -44.14 -12.95 18.44
N ALA A 98 -45.36 -13.46 18.17
CA ALA A 98 -45.68 -14.88 18.28
C ALA A 98 -45.09 -15.74 17.16
N HIS A 99 -44.70 -15.13 16.03
CA HIS A 99 -44.20 -15.82 14.84
C HIS A 99 -42.99 -15.11 14.23
N PRO A 100 -41.86 -15.02 14.96
CA PRO A 100 -40.71 -14.20 14.57
C PRO A 100 -40.04 -14.65 13.27
N ASN A 101 -40.20 -15.91 12.87
CA ASN A 101 -39.55 -16.49 11.68
C ASN A 101 -40.43 -16.50 10.43
N ARG A 102 -41.65 -15.95 10.47
CA ARG A 102 -42.51 -15.92 9.28
C ARG A 102 -41.86 -15.10 8.18
N ARG A 103 -41.86 -15.68 6.97
CA ARG A 103 -41.32 -15.14 5.74
C ARG A 103 -42.43 -14.71 4.80
N LEU A 104 -42.26 -13.56 4.16
CA LEU A 104 -43.08 -13.12 3.05
C LEU A 104 -42.28 -13.32 1.76
N ASN A 105 -42.78 -14.16 0.85
CA ASN A 105 -42.18 -14.36 -0.47
C ASN A 105 -43.00 -13.59 -1.51
N ILE A 106 -42.41 -12.55 -2.09
CA ILE A 106 -42.94 -11.76 -3.22
C ILE A 106 -41.97 -11.83 -4.42
N SER A 107 -41.19 -12.91 -4.53
CA SER A 107 -40.21 -13.06 -5.60
C SER A 107 -40.87 -13.07 -6.98
N HIS A 108 -40.16 -12.59 -8.01
CA HIS A 108 -40.63 -12.47 -9.40
C HIS A 108 -41.94 -11.68 -9.56
N SER A 109 -42.29 -10.85 -8.58
CA SER A 109 -43.49 -10.01 -8.58
C SER A 109 -43.18 -8.58 -9.03
N VAL A 110 -44.23 -7.84 -9.40
CA VAL A 110 -44.16 -6.41 -9.69
C VAL A 110 -44.99 -5.67 -8.66
N ILE A 111 -44.36 -4.79 -7.88
CA ILE A 111 -45.00 -3.97 -6.86
C ILE A 111 -45.29 -2.58 -7.45
N GLN A 112 -46.56 -2.24 -7.59
CA GLN A 112 -47.00 -0.92 -8.05
C GLN A 112 -47.38 -0.05 -6.85
N GLY A 113 -46.96 1.21 -6.86
CA GLY A 113 -47.14 2.11 -5.71
C GLY A 113 -46.04 1.96 -4.66
N ASP A 114 -46.09 2.82 -3.66
CA ASP A 114 -45.05 2.93 -2.63
C ASP A 114 -45.12 1.75 -1.65
N TRP A 115 -43.95 1.22 -1.27
CA TRP A 115 -43.85 0.16 -0.28
C TRP A 115 -44.17 0.70 1.13
N PRO A 116 -45.19 0.18 1.82
CA PRO A 116 -45.76 0.82 3.00
C PRO A 116 -45.02 0.46 4.30
N THR A 117 -43.69 0.58 4.33
CA THR A 117 -42.83 0.15 5.46
C THR A 117 -43.35 0.61 6.82
N ALA A 118 -43.65 1.90 6.98
CA ALA A 118 -44.14 2.46 8.24
C ALA A 118 -45.42 1.75 8.71
N ALA A 119 -46.32 1.45 7.78
CA ALA A 119 -47.58 0.76 8.08
C ALA A 119 -47.39 -0.76 8.32
N LEU A 120 -46.29 -1.35 7.86
CA LEU A 120 -45.90 -2.73 8.14
C LEU A 120 -45.06 -2.87 9.42
N SER A 121 -44.63 -1.75 10.00
CA SER A 121 -43.75 -1.72 11.17
C SER A 121 -44.49 -1.48 12.49
N THR A 122 -43.82 -1.75 13.61
CA THR A 122 -44.27 -1.30 14.94
C THR A 122 -43.45 -0.09 15.37
N PRO A 123 -44.06 1.05 15.76
CA PRO A 123 -43.31 2.20 16.22
C PRO A 123 -42.64 1.91 17.56
N ILE A 124 -41.34 2.20 17.65
CA ILE A 124 -40.52 1.98 18.84
C ILE A 124 -39.67 3.22 19.15
N ARG A 125 -39.14 3.27 20.38
CA ARG A 125 -38.07 4.19 20.77
C ARG A 125 -36.80 3.37 20.96
N LEU A 126 -35.68 3.83 20.42
CA LEU A 126 -34.39 3.21 20.70
C LEU A 126 -33.93 3.65 22.10
N VAL A 127 -34.42 2.95 23.12
CA VAL A 127 -34.06 3.11 24.53
C VAL A 127 -33.98 1.71 25.12
N PRO A 128 -32.86 1.29 25.77
CA PRO A 128 -32.68 -0.10 26.19
C PRO A 128 -33.81 -0.61 27.09
N GLU A 129 -34.28 0.20 28.03
CA GLU A 129 -35.34 -0.13 28.97
C GLU A 129 -36.68 -0.38 28.26
N LEU A 130 -37.01 0.41 27.24
CA LEU A 130 -38.24 0.27 26.47
C LEU A 130 -38.14 -0.90 25.48
N LEU A 131 -37.00 -1.05 24.81
CA LEU A 131 -36.76 -2.12 23.83
C LEU A 131 -36.86 -3.51 24.45
N GLN A 132 -36.39 -3.68 25.70
CA GLN A 132 -36.47 -4.97 26.40
C GLN A 132 -37.92 -5.49 26.51
N THR A 133 -38.89 -4.59 26.67
CA THR A 133 -40.31 -4.96 26.76
C THR A 133 -40.97 -5.19 25.39
N GLN A 134 -40.38 -4.66 24.33
CA GLN A 134 -40.92 -4.67 22.98
C GLN A 134 -40.33 -5.77 22.09
N LEU A 135 -39.22 -6.39 22.50
CA LEU A 135 -38.50 -7.44 21.79
C LEU A 135 -38.72 -8.81 22.44
N THR A 136 -38.65 -9.89 21.66
CA THR A 136 -38.59 -11.27 22.21
C THR A 136 -37.27 -11.49 22.97
N PRO A 137 -37.19 -12.47 23.90
CA PRO A 137 -35.93 -12.78 24.59
C PRO A 137 -34.76 -13.09 23.65
N THR A 138 -35.02 -13.76 22.52
CA THR A 138 -34.02 -14.08 21.50
C THR A 138 -33.59 -12.85 20.70
N GLU A 139 -34.54 -11.99 20.30
CA GLU A 139 -34.25 -10.71 19.65
C GLU A 139 -33.42 -9.80 20.57
N TRP A 140 -33.78 -9.74 21.85
CA TRP A 140 -33.07 -8.98 22.87
C TRP A 140 -31.65 -9.51 23.09
N GLN A 141 -31.48 -10.83 23.18
CA GLN A 141 -30.16 -11.45 23.31
C GLN A 141 -29.26 -11.17 22.09
N HIS A 142 -29.84 -11.19 20.88
CA HIS A 142 -29.11 -10.85 19.66
C HIS A 142 -28.67 -9.37 19.66
N LEU A 143 -29.54 -8.47 20.13
CA LEU A 143 -29.20 -7.06 20.29
C LEU A 143 -28.12 -6.84 21.38
N GLN A 144 -28.20 -7.57 22.50
CA GLN A 144 -27.22 -7.52 23.59
C GLN A 144 -25.84 -8.08 23.23
N ALA A 145 -25.75 -8.95 22.22
CA ALA A 145 -24.47 -9.42 21.69
C ALA A 145 -23.63 -8.27 21.08
N HIS A 146 -24.24 -7.10 20.91
CA HIS A 146 -23.67 -5.91 20.29
C HIS A 146 -23.72 -4.70 21.25
N PRO A 147 -22.89 -4.69 22.31
CA PRO A 147 -22.92 -3.65 23.35
C PRO A 147 -22.66 -2.24 22.80
N ASP A 148 -21.93 -2.10 21.69
CA ASP A 148 -21.68 -0.80 21.04
C ASP A 148 -22.95 -0.21 20.39
N LEU A 149 -23.91 -1.05 20.01
CA LEU A 149 -25.23 -0.60 19.57
C LEU A 149 -26.00 -0.03 20.76
N LEU A 150 -25.97 -0.72 21.91
CA LEU A 150 -26.62 -0.26 23.14
C LEU A 150 -26.01 1.05 23.66
N THR A 151 -24.68 1.22 23.61
CA THR A 151 -24.04 2.48 24.01
C THR A 151 -24.38 3.63 23.07
N THR A 152 -24.47 3.38 21.75
CA THR A 152 -24.96 4.41 20.83
C THR A 152 -26.40 4.82 21.12
N VAL A 153 -27.25 3.83 21.43
CA VAL A 153 -28.65 4.01 21.80
C VAL A 153 -28.79 4.71 23.17
N SER A 154 -27.86 4.50 24.10
CA SER A 154 -27.79 5.18 25.40
C SER A 154 -27.28 6.62 25.29
N LEU A 155 -26.31 6.90 24.43
CA LEU A 155 -25.75 8.26 24.24
C LEU A 155 -26.80 9.25 23.71
N THR A 156 -27.76 8.79 22.90
CA THR A 156 -28.91 9.61 22.48
C THR A 156 -29.87 9.94 23.63
N ALA A 157 -29.94 9.09 24.66
CA ALA A 157 -30.78 9.34 25.84
C ALA A 157 -30.07 10.27 26.85
N GLU A 158 -28.77 10.09 27.07
CA GLU A 158 -27.97 10.90 28.01
C GLU A 158 -27.77 12.35 27.54
N THR A 159 -27.64 12.58 26.22
CA THR A 159 -27.52 13.94 25.67
C THR A 159 -28.78 14.78 25.92
N GLU A 160 -29.97 14.18 25.88
CA GLU A 160 -31.21 14.88 26.22
C GLU A 160 -31.43 15.06 27.73
N GLU A 161 -30.98 14.13 28.59
CA GLU A 161 -31.01 14.34 30.05
C GLU A 161 -30.16 15.54 30.47
N LEU A 162 -29.00 15.74 29.83
CA LEU A 162 -28.12 16.88 30.05
C LEU A 162 -28.71 18.21 29.54
N GLU A 163 -29.49 18.19 28.46
CA GLU A 163 -30.11 19.40 27.89
C GLU A 163 -31.43 19.80 28.56
N SER A 164 -32.22 18.85 29.08
CA SER A 164 -33.56 19.10 29.63
C SER A 164 -33.60 19.40 31.14
N GLY A 165 -32.55 19.07 31.89
CA GLY A 165 -32.40 19.39 33.32
C GLY A 165 -33.47 18.79 34.25
N HIS A 166 -34.37 17.96 33.71
CA HIS A 166 -35.40 17.18 34.38
C HIS A 166 -35.22 15.73 33.87
N GLY A 167 -35.44 14.72 34.72
CA GLY A 167 -35.15 13.31 34.37
C GLY A 167 -35.75 12.89 33.02
N ALA A 168 -35.11 11.94 32.33
CA ALA A 168 -35.37 11.59 30.93
C ALA A 168 -36.87 11.60 30.54
N ASP A 169 -37.26 12.59 29.73
CA ASP A 169 -38.56 12.62 29.07
C ASP A 169 -38.50 11.84 27.75
N PHE A 170 -38.69 10.52 27.83
CA PHE A 170 -38.66 9.61 26.68
C PHE A 170 -39.77 9.87 25.64
N ALA A 171 -40.73 10.76 25.93
CA ALA A 171 -41.84 11.06 25.00
C ALA A 171 -41.36 11.79 23.74
N ASN A 172 -40.32 12.64 23.84
CA ASN A 172 -39.84 13.50 22.75
C ASN A 172 -38.79 12.85 21.85
N LEU A 173 -38.32 11.65 22.20
CA LEU A 173 -37.35 10.92 21.38
C LEU A 173 -37.89 10.59 19.98
N PRO A 174 -37.03 10.45 18.96
CA PRO A 174 -37.46 10.06 17.62
C PRO A 174 -38.10 8.67 17.58
N THR A 175 -39.15 8.51 16.77
CA THR A 175 -39.83 7.20 16.53
C THR A 175 -39.06 6.43 15.48
N TRP A 176 -38.87 5.14 15.74
CA TRP A 176 -38.25 4.20 14.81
C TRP A 176 -39.26 3.14 14.37
N ASN A 177 -39.08 2.63 13.16
CA ASN A 177 -39.90 1.56 12.61
C ASN A 177 -39.28 0.20 12.94
N LEU A 178 -39.89 -0.60 13.80
CA LEU A 178 -39.47 -1.97 14.05
C LEU A 178 -40.04 -2.90 12.98
N LEU A 179 -39.16 -3.47 12.15
CA LEU A 179 -39.51 -4.37 11.07
C LEU A 179 -39.15 -5.82 11.43
N ARG A 180 -40.18 -6.65 11.57
CA ARG A 180 -40.08 -8.10 11.83
C ARG A 180 -40.37 -8.96 10.59
N LEU A 181 -40.31 -8.35 9.42
CA LEU A 181 -40.63 -9.02 8.17
C LEU A 181 -39.38 -9.72 7.63
N ASN A 182 -39.37 -11.06 7.60
CA ASN A 182 -38.39 -11.82 6.81
C ASN A 182 -38.83 -11.75 5.34
N LEU A 183 -38.22 -10.87 4.55
CA LEU A 183 -38.68 -10.54 3.21
C LEU A 183 -37.83 -11.28 2.16
N ARG A 184 -38.50 -12.05 1.30
CA ARG A 184 -37.90 -12.62 0.09
C ARG A 184 -38.55 -11.97 -1.13
N CYS A 185 -37.78 -11.23 -1.89
CA CYS A 185 -38.18 -10.44 -3.04
C CYS A 185 -37.17 -10.59 -4.19
N GLU A 186 -36.77 -11.84 -4.46
CA GLU A 186 -35.84 -12.17 -5.54
C GLU A 186 -36.43 -11.80 -6.89
N GLN A 187 -35.67 -11.09 -7.72
CA GLN A 187 -36.10 -10.64 -9.05
C GLN A 187 -37.42 -9.86 -9.04
N THR A 188 -37.77 -9.24 -7.92
CA THR A 188 -38.98 -8.40 -7.77
C THR A 188 -38.71 -7.00 -8.30
N GLN A 189 -39.70 -6.40 -8.95
CA GLN A 189 -39.63 -5.01 -9.41
C GLN A 189 -40.47 -4.10 -8.52
N PHE A 190 -39.84 -3.10 -7.90
CA PHE A 190 -40.52 -2.05 -7.14
C PHE A 190 -40.63 -0.80 -8.00
N LEU A 191 -41.86 -0.44 -8.39
CA LEU A 191 -42.11 0.73 -9.23
C LEU A 191 -42.26 2.03 -8.42
N GLY A 192 -42.79 1.94 -7.19
CA GLY A 192 -42.94 3.09 -6.29
C GLY A 192 -41.76 3.27 -5.34
N LYS A 193 -41.88 4.25 -4.45
CA LYS A 193 -40.85 4.57 -3.46
C LYS A 193 -40.75 3.45 -2.42
N PHE A 194 -39.54 3.21 -1.95
CA PHE A 194 -39.27 2.31 -0.84
C PHE A 194 -38.63 3.11 0.29
N ASP A 195 -39.38 3.37 1.36
CA ASP A 195 -38.88 4.15 2.50
C ASP A 195 -38.79 3.27 3.74
N SER A 196 -37.57 2.89 4.10
CA SER A 196 -37.19 2.23 5.34
C SER A 196 -36.20 3.08 6.14
N ALA A 197 -36.25 4.40 6.02
CA ALA A 197 -35.48 5.28 6.91
C ALA A 197 -35.89 5.05 8.38
N HIS A 198 -34.96 5.28 9.31
CA HIS A 198 -35.17 5.12 10.76
C HIS A 198 -35.79 3.77 11.15
N SER A 199 -35.36 2.69 10.49
CA SER A 199 -35.90 1.35 10.71
C SER A 199 -34.91 0.46 11.46
N LEU A 200 -35.42 -0.36 12.39
CA LEU A 200 -34.69 -1.47 13.00
C LEU A 200 -35.19 -2.77 12.36
N ILE A 201 -34.37 -3.37 11.50
CA ILE A 201 -34.67 -4.60 10.78
C ILE A 201 -34.05 -5.78 11.51
N LEU A 202 -34.90 -6.65 12.05
CA LEU A 202 -34.46 -7.80 12.85
C LEU A 202 -34.30 -9.08 12.04
N GLN A 203 -34.97 -9.17 10.90
CA GLN A 203 -35.09 -10.40 10.11
C GLN A 203 -34.33 -10.29 8.79
N PRO A 204 -33.82 -11.41 8.25
CA PRO A 204 -33.07 -11.39 6.99
C PRO A 204 -33.91 -10.91 5.81
N TRP A 205 -33.28 -10.18 4.90
CA TRP A 205 -33.89 -9.73 3.64
C TRP A 205 -33.12 -10.29 2.45
N GLN A 206 -33.85 -10.93 1.53
CA GLN A 206 -33.34 -11.59 0.33
C GLN A 206 -33.95 -10.89 -0.90
N ALA A 207 -33.22 -10.00 -1.55
CA ALA A 207 -33.67 -9.26 -2.74
C ALA A 207 -32.72 -9.44 -3.93
N GLN A 208 -32.23 -10.67 -4.11
CA GLN A 208 -31.28 -10.97 -5.18
C GLN A 208 -31.91 -10.68 -6.54
N GLY A 209 -31.25 -9.89 -7.37
CA GLY A 209 -31.75 -9.48 -8.68
C GLY A 209 -32.97 -8.54 -8.65
N ALA A 210 -33.37 -8.02 -7.49
CA ALA A 210 -34.48 -7.07 -7.41
C ALA A 210 -34.15 -5.75 -8.13
N THR A 211 -35.17 -5.05 -8.61
CA THR A 211 -35.01 -3.75 -9.27
C THR A 211 -35.87 -2.69 -8.58
N PHE A 212 -35.24 -1.61 -8.14
CA PHE A 212 -35.90 -0.44 -7.58
C PHE A 212 -35.86 0.69 -8.61
N TRP A 213 -37.02 1.00 -9.19
CA TRP A 213 -37.14 2.00 -10.25
C TRP A 213 -37.24 3.44 -9.72
N SER A 214 -37.68 3.59 -8.47
CA SER A 214 -37.87 4.87 -7.79
C SER A 214 -36.91 5.04 -6.60
N GLU A 215 -37.14 6.06 -5.78
CA GLU A 215 -36.36 6.36 -4.59
C GLU A 215 -36.34 5.19 -3.60
N PHE A 216 -35.13 4.80 -3.16
CA PHE A 216 -34.92 3.88 -2.06
C PHE A 216 -34.26 4.63 -0.90
N GLN A 217 -35.01 4.81 0.18
CA GLN A 217 -34.59 5.52 1.38
C GLN A 217 -34.39 4.52 2.51
N ALA A 218 -33.20 4.45 3.06
CA ALA A 218 -32.85 3.63 4.20
C ALA A 218 -31.83 4.36 5.07
N ASN A 219 -31.90 5.70 5.14
CA ASN A 219 -31.06 6.51 6.01
C ASN A 219 -31.32 6.15 7.48
N GLN A 220 -30.25 6.11 8.27
CA GLN A 220 -30.31 5.76 9.69
C GLN A 220 -31.04 4.44 9.93
N SER A 221 -30.90 3.46 9.04
CA SER A 221 -31.44 2.11 9.25
C SER A 221 -30.45 1.22 10.00
N ILE A 222 -30.94 0.28 10.82
CA ILE A 222 -30.12 -0.73 11.51
C ILE A 222 -30.55 -2.11 11.02
N TRP A 223 -29.61 -2.83 10.39
CA TRP A 223 -29.80 -4.19 9.88
C TRP A 223 -29.11 -5.18 10.81
N LEU A 224 -29.88 -5.85 11.66
CA LEU A 224 -29.31 -6.85 12.59
C LEU A 224 -29.06 -8.19 11.92
N ALA A 225 -29.93 -8.59 11.00
CA ALA A 225 -29.81 -9.83 10.25
C ALA A 225 -29.20 -9.61 8.86
N ASP A 226 -28.88 -10.70 8.19
CA ASP A 226 -28.24 -10.68 6.87
C ASP A 226 -29.11 -9.99 5.81
N LEU A 227 -28.45 -9.18 4.99
CA LEU A 227 -29.05 -8.45 3.87
C LEU A 227 -28.42 -8.95 2.57
N ASP A 228 -29.21 -9.57 1.70
CA ASP A 228 -28.75 -10.02 0.40
C ASP A 228 -29.39 -9.21 -0.74
N PHE A 229 -28.58 -8.30 -1.28
CA PHE A 229 -28.84 -7.45 -2.43
C PHE A 229 -27.93 -7.80 -3.62
N SER A 230 -27.50 -9.06 -3.73
CA SER A 230 -26.73 -9.54 -4.88
C SER A 230 -27.48 -9.32 -6.19
N GLY A 231 -26.86 -8.67 -7.17
CA GLY A 231 -27.45 -8.40 -8.48
C GLY A 231 -28.58 -7.37 -8.46
N VAL A 232 -28.78 -6.65 -7.35
CA VAL A 232 -29.81 -5.62 -7.25
C VAL A 232 -29.52 -4.47 -8.22
N ARG A 233 -30.58 -3.86 -8.74
CA ARG A 233 -30.50 -2.67 -9.58
C ARG A 233 -31.24 -1.50 -8.96
N PHE A 234 -30.54 -0.38 -8.75
CA PHE A 234 -31.13 0.89 -8.33
C PHE A 234 -31.09 1.88 -9.48
N ALA A 235 -32.27 2.24 -10.01
CA ALA A 235 -32.39 3.22 -11.10
C ALA A 235 -32.19 4.67 -10.62
N GLN A 236 -32.52 4.94 -9.35
CA GLN A 236 -32.25 6.19 -8.65
C GLN A 236 -31.15 5.98 -7.59
N MET A 237 -30.54 7.05 -7.09
CA MET A 237 -29.49 6.95 -6.06
C MET A 237 -30.10 6.48 -4.73
N PRO A 238 -29.78 5.27 -4.24
CA PRO A 238 -30.28 4.80 -2.96
C PRO A 238 -29.55 5.52 -1.81
N GLN A 239 -30.28 5.73 -0.72
CA GLN A 239 -29.84 6.50 0.44
C GLN A 239 -29.71 5.57 1.66
N PHE A 240 -28.49 5.39 2.16
CA PHE A 240 -28.11 4.58 3.32
C PHE A 240 -27.20 5.38 4.28
N GLU A 241 -27.34 6.70 4.28
CA GLU A 241 -26.53 7.56 5.13
C GLU A 241 -26.78 7.24 6.61
N GLN A 242 -25.71 7.16 7.40
CA GLN A 242 -25.73 6.83 8.82
C GLN A 242 -26.35 5.47 9.16
N SER A 243 -26.46 4.57 8.18
CA SER A 243 -26.99 3.23 8.38
C SER A 243 -25.95 2.25 8.92
N ARG A 244 -26.41 1.25 9.66
CA ARG A 244 -25.55 0.26 10.32
C ARG A 244 -25.94 -1.15 9.92
N PHE A 245 -24.94 -1.92 9.49
CA PHE A 245 -25.08 -3.30 9.05
C PHE A 245 -24.32 -4.21 10.01
N TRP A 246 -25.06 -4.89 10.89
CA TRP A 246 -24.52 -5.85 11.85
C TRP A 246 -24.47 -7.26 11.27
N GLY A 247 -25.52 -7.63 10.53
CA GLY A 247 -25.55 -8.86 9.73
C GLY A 247 -24.61 -8.77 8.53
N ALA A 248 -24.34 -9.91 7.90
CA ALA A 248 -23.61 -9.94 6.64
C ALA A 248 -24.41 -9.18 5.56
N SER A 249 -23.71 -8.40 4.73
CA SER A 249 -24.37 -7.70 3.61
C SER A 249 -23.70 -8.05 2.28
N HIS A 250 -24.54 -8.51 1.35
CA HIS A 250 -24.15 -9.04 0.05
C HIS A 250 -24.70 -8.14 -1.05
N TRP A 251 -23.84 -7.66 -1.92
CA TRP A 251 -24.11 -6.64 -2.95
C TRP A 251 -23.41 -6.99 -4.26
N GLN A 252 -23.00 -8.24 -4.44
CA GLN A 252 -22.18 -8.65 -5.56
C GLN A 252 -22.95 -8.48 -6.86
N GLN A 253 -22.29 -8.03 -7.93
CA GLN A 253 -22.90 -7.83 -9.26
C GLN A 253 -24.04 -6.80 -9.30
N SER A 254 -24.18 -5.97 -8.28
CA SER A 254 -25.22 -4.94 -8.21
C SER A 254 -24.91 -3.71 -9.07
N HIS A 255 -25.94 -3.00 -9.52
CA HIS A 255 -25.83 -1.86 -10.43
C HIS A 255 -26.54 -0.63 -9.86
N PHE A 256 -25.76 0.45 -9.65
CA PHE A 256 -26.21 1.74 -9.15
C PHE A 256 -26.14 2.79 -10.27
N GLU A 257 -27.26 3.10 -10.92
CA GLU A 257 -27.29 3.94 -12.12
C GLU A 257 -27.00 5.42 -11.86
N GLN A 258 -27.42 5.95 -10.71
CA GLN A 258 -27.22 7.35 -10.33
C GLN A 258 -26.19 7.51 -9.21
N GLY A 259 -25.43 6.45 -8.90
CA GLY A 259 -24.50 6.42 -7.76
C GLY A 259 -25.16 5.89 -6.48
N ALA A 260 -24.52 6.10 -5.34
CA ALA A 260 -24.99 5.58 -4.05
C ALA A 260 -24.56 6.47 -2.88
N ALA A 261 -25.40 6.61 -1.85
CA ALA A 261 -25.11 7.42 -0.66
C ALA A 261 -25.04 6.54 0.60
N PHE A 262 -23.83 6.32 1.10
CA PHE A 262 -23.48 5.55 2.30
C PHE A 262 -22.63 6.38 3.26
N ALA A 263 -22.82 7.71 3.28
CA ALA A 263 -22.04 8.58 4.15
C ALA A 263 -22.28 8.20 5.62
N PHE A 264 -21.21 8.06 6.39
CA PHE A 264 -21.22 7.69 7.81
C PHE A 264 -21.86 6.33 8.13
N SER A 265 -22.00 5.44 7.14
CA SER A 265 -22.48 4.10 7.39
C SER A 265 -21.42 3.23 8.07
N GLN A 266 -21.84 2.17 8.75
CA GLN A 266 -20.96 1.23 9.45
C GLN A 266 -21.29 -0.21 9.09
N PHE A 267 -20.25 -0.99 8.77
CA PHE A 267 -20.35 -2.41 8.43
C PHE A 267 -19.52 -3.23 9.41
N GLU A 268 -20.17 -3.99 10.27
CA GLU A 268 -19.51 -4.73 11.36
C GLU A 268 -18.85 -6.01 10.86
N GLN A 269 -19.50 -6.68 9.90
CA GLN A 269 -18.95 -7.80 9.15
C GLN A 269 -18.32 -7.29 7.85
N THR A 270 -17.59 -8.17 7.17
CA THR A 270 -17.02 -7.89 5.84
C THR A 270 -18.13 -7.91 4.78
N PRO A 271 -18.57 -6.77 4.22
CA PRO A 271 -19.56 -6.77 3.16
C PRO A 271 -18.93 -7.10 1.82
N ASP A 272 -19.74 -7.60 0.89
CA ASP A 272 -19.28 -8.02 -0.43
C ASP A 272 -19.96 -7.25 -1.55
N PHE A 273 -19.24 -6.27 -2.09
CA PHE A 273 -19.56 -5.44 -3.26
C PHE A 273 -18.75 -5.85 -4.49
N SER A 274 -18.31 -7.10 -4.58
CA SER A 274 -17.58 -7.60 -5.75
C SER A 274 -18.37 -7.44 -7.05
N GLN A 275 -17.68 -7.10 -8.14
CA GLN A 275 -18.27 -6.93 -9.47
C GLN A 275 -19.43 -5.90 -9.54
N THR A 276 -19.51 -4.99 -8.56
CA THR A 276 -20.52 -3.91 -8.57
C THR A 276 -20.18 -2.83 -9.58
N THR A 277 -21.22 -2.19 -10.12
CA THR A 277 -21.07 -1.05 -11.02
C THR A 277 -21.75 0.20 -10.45
N PHE A 278 -20.98 1.28 -10.31
CA PHE A 278 -21.46 2.61 -9.94
C PHE A 278 -21.32 3.55 -11.13
N ASP A 279 -22.45 3.94 -11.72
CA ASP A 279 -22.48 4.84 -12.88
C ASP A 279 -22.38 6.31 -12.48
N GLY A 280 -22.95 6.66 -11.32
CA GLY A 280 -22.83 7.98 -10.69
C GLY A 280 -21.91 8.01 -9.48
N VAL A 281 -21.90 9.14 -8.76
CA VAL A 281 -21.04 9.36 -7.60
C VAL A 281 -21.40 8.39 -6.47
N ALA A 282 -20.40 7.69 -5.95
CA ALA A 282 -20.56 6.80 -4.79
C ALA A 282 -19.92 7.45 -3.56
N ASN A 283 -20.77 7.84 -2.60
CA ASN A 283 -20.38 8.59 -1.42
C ASN A 283 -20.35 7.69 -0.18
N TRP A 284 -19.15 7.38 0.29
CA TRP A 284 -18.84 6.58 1.48
C TRP A 284 -18.19 7.42 2.58
N ARG A 285 -18.32 8.75 2.52
CA ARG A 285 -17.61 9.67 3.42
C ARG A 285 -17.90 9.35 4.88
N GLY A 286 -16.87 9.20 5.70
CA GLY A 286 -16.99 8.95 7.14
C GLY A 286 -17.45 7.54 7.51
N SER A 287 -17.47 6.62 6.54
CA SER A 287 -17.86 5.23 6.76
C SER A 287 -16.84 4.45 7.59
N GLN A 288 -17.30 3.40 8.28
CA GLN A 288 -16.49 2.58 9.18
C GLN A 288 -16.45 1.12 8.74
N TRP A 289 -15.24 0.56 8.70
CA TRP A 289 -14.94 -0.78 8.18
C TRP A 289 -14.05 -1.56 9.15
N PRO A 290 -14.54 -1.90 10.36
CA PRO A 290 -13.78 -2.64 11.37
C PRO A 290 -13.22 -3.96 10.83
N ALA A 291 -14.02 -4.73 10.08
CA ALA A 291 -13.62 -6.01 9.48
C ALA A 291 -13.03 -5.90 8.05
N GLY A 292 -13.15 -4.72 7.41
CA GLY A 292 -12.82 -4.52 6.00
C GLY A 292 -14.02 -4.71 5.08
N GLY A 293 -13.79 -5.07 3.81
CA GLY A 293 -14.82 -5.35 2.82
C GLY A 293 -14.26 -5.77 1.46
N ASN A 294 -15.10 -6.34 0.61
CA ASN A 294 -14.72 -6.80 -0.73
C ASN A 294 -15.37 -5.93 -1.82
N TRP A 295 -14.58 -5.38 -2.73
CA TRP A 295 -14.96 -4.63 -3.92
C TRP A 295 -14.14 -5.10 -5.14
N ASN A 296 -13.67 -6.35 -5.14
CA ASN A 296 -12.87 -6.83 -6.25
C ASN A 296 -13.67 -6.76 -7.56
N GLN A 297 -13.00 -6.41 -8.66
CA GLN A 297 -13.60 -6.24 -9.99
C GLN A 297 -14.74 -5.21 -10.06
N SER A 298 -14.86 -4.31 -9.08
CA SER A 298 -15.85 -3.22 -9.10
C SER A 298 -15.52 -2.16 -10.16
N GLN A 299 -16.55 -1.51 -10.69
CA GLN A 299 -16.45 -0.48 -11.73
C GLN A 299 -17.03 0.83 -11.23
N TRP A 300 -16.21 1.89 -11.26
CA TRP A 300 -16.56 3.23 -10.80
C TRP A 300 -16.47 4.19 -11.98
N ARG A 301 -17.62 4.53 -12.59
CA ARG A 301 -17.65 5.40 -13.77
C ARG A 301 -17.52 6.88 -13.42
N ASP A 302 -17.99 7.26 -12.24
CA ASP A 302 -17.79 8.58 -11.63
C ASP A 302 -16.91 8.47 -10.36
N ARG A 303 -16.92 9.50 -9.52
CA ARG A 303 -16.08 9.64 -8.33
C ARG A 303 -16.50 8.66 -7.23
N ALA A 304 -15.50 8.07 -6.57
CA ALA A 304 -15.65 7.27 -5.36
C ALA A 304 -15.09 8.05 -4.16
N LEU A 305 -15.94 8.38 -3.18
CA LEU A 305 -15.59 9.30 -2.09
C LEU A 305 -15.56 8.55 -0.74
N TRP A 306 -14.37 8.28 -0.22
CA TRP A 306 -14.09 7.55 1.03
C TRP A 306 -13.46 8.45 2.10
N ASN A 307 -13.61 9.77 1.96
CA ASN A 307 -12.96 10.73 2.83
C ASN A 307 -13.43 10.56 4.29
N TYR A 308 -12.54 10.79 5.27
CA TYR A 308 -12.83 10.66 6.70
C TYR A 308 -13.22 9.25 7.18
N SER A 309 -13.10 8.22 6.34
CA SER A 309 -13.45 6.86 6.71
C SER A 309 -12.42 6.22 7.65
N GLN A 310 -12.83 5.16 8.35
CA GLN A 310 -11.98 4.37 9.24
C GLN A 310 -11.91 2.92 8.77
N VAL A 311 -10.68 2.42 8.60
CA VAL A 311 -10.41 1.09 8.04
C VAL A 311 -9.66 0.25 9.06
N GLY A 312 -10.36 -0.71 9.66
CA GLY A 312 -9.81 -1.65 10.64
C GLY A 312 -9.29 -2.95 10.03
N GLY A 313 -9.82 -3.36 8.88
CA GLY A 313 -9.46 -4.59 8.17
C GLY A 313 -8.99 -4.37 6.74
N VAL A 314 -9.18 -5.38 5.87
CA VAL A 314 -8.77 -5.33 4.46
C VAL A 314 -9.90 -4.75 3.61
N LEU A 315 -9.68 -3.63 2.94
CA LEU A 315 -10.52 -3.19 1.81
C LEU A 315 -9.95 -3.77 0.52
N ASP A 316 -10.62 -4.76 -0.03
CA ASP A 316 -10.20 -5.42 -1.26
C ASP A 316 -10.76 -4.71 -2.50
N LEU A 317 -9.92 -3.95 -3.21
CA LEU A 317 -10.24 -3.28 -4.47
C LEU A 317 -9.42 -3.88 -5.61
N SER A 318 -9.03 -5.16 -5.49
CA SER A 318 -8.30 -5.84 -6.54
C SER A 318 -9.09 -5.87 -7.85
N GLU A 319 -8.42 -5.64 -8.98
CA GLU A 319 -9.03 -5.57 -10.31
C GLU A 319 -10.13 -4.49 -10.47
N ALA A 320 -10.28 -3.59 -9.51
CA ALA A 320 -11.26 -2.50 -9.59
C ALA A 320 -10.85 -1.46 -10.65
N VAL A 321 -11.84 -0.85 -11.32
CA VAL A 321 -11.61 0.16 -12.36
C VAL A 321 -12.22 1.49 -11.96
N PHE A 322 -11.38 2.50 -11.74
CA PHE A 322 -11.79 3.88 -11.45
C PHE A 322 -11.62 4.77 -12.69
N LYS A 323 -12.73 5.25 -13.24
CA LYS A 323 -12.73 6.17 -14.39
C LYS A 323 -12.49 7.62 -13.99
N GLN A 324 -12.84 7.99 -12.76
CA GLN A 324 -12.63 9.33 -12.19
C GLN A 324 -11.83 9.24 -10.89
N THR A 325 -11.84 10.31 -10.10
CA THR A 325 -11.15 10.38 -8.81
C THR A 325 -11.73 9.38 -7.82
N ALA A 326 -10.85 8.63 -7.18
CA ALA A 326 -11.14 7.86 -5.99
C ALA A 326 -10.38 8.47 -4.81
N ALA A 327 -11.11 8.97 -3.81
CA ALA A 327 -10.59 9.85 -2.77
C ALA A 327 -10.74 9.23 -1.37
N TRP A 328 -9.63 9.07 -0.66
CA TRP A 328 -9.51 8.60 0.72
C TRP A 328 -8.88 9.69 1.61
N ARG A 329 -9.27 10.94 1.39
CA ARG A 329 -8.67 12.06 2.12
C ARG A 329 -9.05 12.00 3.58
N ASP A 330 -8.10 12.26 4.47
CA ASP A 330 -8.32 12.25 5.92
C ASP A 330 -8.85 10.88 6.45
N THR A 331 -8.66 9.80 5.69
CA THR A 331 -9.02 8.42 6.07
C THR A 331 -7.97 7.84 7.02
N GLN A 332 -8.42 7.05 8.00
CA GLN A 332 -7.57 6.39 8.99
C GLN A 332 -7.48 4.88 8.74
N PHE A 333 -6.27 4.37 8.55
CA PHE A 333 -5.99 2.93 8.48
C PHE A 333 -5.39 2.46 9.80
N GLY A 334 -6.11 1.59 10.50
CA GLY A 334 -5.68 0.98 11.76
C GLY A 334 -4.52 -0.02 11.58
N PRO A 335 -4.01 -0.64 12.66
CA PRO A 335 -2.86 -1.55 12.59
C PRO A 335 -3.05 -2.78 11.68
N LYS A 336 -4.30 -3.22 11.48
CA LYS A 336 -4.67 -4.30 10.54
C LYS A 336 -5.28 -3.75 9.23
N GLY A 337 -5.34 -2.43 9.10
CA GLY A 337 -5.91 -1.74 7.95
C GLY A 337 -5.06 -1.97 6.71
N GLN A 338 -5.67 -2.49 5.65
CA GLN A 338 -5.01 -2.73 4.38
C GLN A 338 -5.87 -2.25 3.23
N LEU A 339 -5.26 -1.55 2.27
CA LEU A 339 -5.87 -1.20 0.99
C LEU A 339 -5.28 -2.10 -0.10
N ASN A 340 -6.05 -3.06 -0.60
CA ASN A 340 -5.60 -3.93 -1.69
C ASN A 340 -6.02 -3.34 -3.04
N LEU A 341 -5.04 -2.93 -3.86
CA LEU A 341 -5.23 -2.41 -5.22
C LEU A 341 -4.50 -3.29 -6.25
N ASP A 342 -4.31 -4.57 -5.93
CA ASP A 342 -3.70 -5.51 -6.86
C ASP A 342 -4.49 -5.54 -8.18
N GLN A 343 -3.83 -5.30 -9.31
CA GLN A 343 -4.41 -5.24 -10.66
C GLN A 343 -5.51 -4.17 -10.84
N ALA A 344 -5.69 -3.27 -9.88
CA ALA A 344 -6.63 -2.16 -10.02
C ALA A 344 -6.15 -1.20 -11.12
N THR A 345 -7.09 -0.51 -11.76
CA THR A 345 -6.81 0.48 -12.79
C THR A 345 -7.46 1.80 -12.44
N PHE A 346 -6.72 2.90 -12.48
CA PHE A 346 -7.28 4.25 -12.35
C PHE A 346 -6.94 5.11 -13.55
N MET A 347 -7.93 5.88 -14.02
CA MET A 347 -7.80 6.77 -15.18
C MET A 347 -7.43 8.19 -14.80
N ALA A 348 -7.78 8.65 -13.59
CA ALA A 348 -7.64 10.06 -13.19
C ALA A 348 -6.81 10.22 -11.93
N GLN A 349 -7.37 9.97 -10.75
CA GLN A 349 -6.68 10.27 -9.50
C GLN A 349 -7.04 9.27 -8.40
N LEU A 350 -6.02 8.79 -7.70
CA LEU A 350 -6.13 8.12 -6.40
C LEU A 350 -5.62 9.11 -5.33
N ASP A 351 -6.51 9.64 -4.49
CA ASP A 351 -6.15 10.69 -3.53
C ASP A 351 -6.08 10.14 -2.10
N LEU A 352 -4.85 10.08 -1.54
CA LEU A 352 -4.55 9.65 -0.17
C LEU A 352 -4.03 10.82 0.68
N SER A 353 -4.39 12.06 0.33
CA SER A 353 -3.92 13.25 1.06
C SER A 353 -4.47 13.31 2.48
N ASN A 354 -3.63 13.68 3.44
CA ASN A 354 -3.95 13.72 4.88
C ASN A 354 -4.41 12.37 5.48
N SER A 355 -4.29 11.25 4.77
CA SER A 355 -4.65 9.95 5.32
C SER A 355 -3.63 9.51 6.36
N HIS A 356 -4.10 8.92 7.46
CA HIS A 356 -3.22 8.40 8.51
C HIS A 356 -3.10 6.88 8.38
N PHE A 357 -1.86 6.38 8.35
CA PHE A 357 -1.55 4.96 8.29
C PHE A 357 -0.84 4.51 9.56
N ALA A 358 -1.43 3.59 10.33
CA ALA A 358 -0.75 2.96 11.44
C ALA A 358 0.52 2.21 10.95
N PRO A 359 1.55 1.99 11.80
CA PRO A 359 2.84 1.43 11.36
C PRO A 359 2.78 0.08 10.64
N ALA A 360 1.75 -0.74 10.89
CA ALA A 360 1.53 -2.04 10.25
C ALA A 360 0.51 -2.00 9.10
N ALA A 361 -0.12 -0.84 8.85
CA ALA A 361 -1.02 -0.67 7.72
C ALA A 361 -0.26 -0.78 6.39
N SER A 362 -0.94 -1.26 5.35
CA SER A 362 -0.29 -1.48 4.05
C SER A 362 -1.19 -1.19 2.86
N LEU A 363 -0.56 -0.89 1.73
CA LEU A 363 -1.21 -0.72 0.43
C LEU A 363 -0.59 -1.72 -0.54
N ARG A 364 -1.35 -2.74 -0.96
CA ARG A 364 -0.89 -3.70 -1.97
C ARG A 364 -1.17 -3.18 -3.37
N ALA A 365 -0.19 -3.22 -4.26
CA ALA A 365 -0.28 -2.61 -5.58
C ALA A 365 0.27 -3.51 -6.70
N ASN A 366 0.24 -4.83 -6.55
CA ASN A 366 0.78 -5.76 -7.53
C ASN A 366 -0.01 -5.67 -8.84
N GLY A 367 0.63 -5.31 -9.95
CA GLY A 367 -0.02 -5.11 -11.24
C GLY A 367 -0.90 -3.87 -11.31
N LEU A 368 -0.80 -2.92 -10.37
CA LEU A 368 -1.55 -1.66 -10.41
C LEU A 368 -1.28 -0.90 -11.72
N VAL A 369 -2.36 -0.48 -12.40
CA VAL A 369 -2.31 0.13 -13.72
C VAL A 369 -2.68 1.62 -13.67
N PHE A 370 -1.77 2.45 -14.16
CA PHE A 370 -2.01 3.86 -14.48
C PHE A 370 -2.60 3.90 -15.90
N GLY A 371 -3.92 3.92 -16.01
CA GLY A 371 -4.58 3.69 -17.29
C GLY A 371 -4.74 4.94 -18.17
N SER A 372 -4.24 6.09 -17.74
CA SER A 372 -4.12 7.29 -18.58
C SER A 372 -2.82 8.06 -18.28
N PRO A 373 -2.35 8.95 -19.18
CA PRO A 373 -1.19 9.82 -18.91
C PRO A 373 -1.41 10.83 -17.78
N GLN A 374 -2.67 11.11 -17.43
CA GLN A 374 -3.09 12.03 -16.37
C GLN A 374 -3.27 11.31 -15.04
N ALA A 375 -3.26 9.96 -15.04
CA ALA A 375 -3.41 9.14 -13.86
C ALA A 375 -2.32 9.47 -12.83
N GLN A 376 -2.74 9.85 -11.62
CA GLN A 376 -1.84 10.20 -10.53
C GLN A 376 -2.29 9.64 -9.18
N ILE A 377 -1.33 9.34 -8.32
CA ILE A 377 -1.57 9.03 -6.91
C ILE A 377 -1.09 10.21 -6.08
N LEU A 378 -1.98 10.87 -5.35
CA LEU A 378 -1.65 11.97 -4.45
C LEU A 378 -1.55 11.47 -3.01
N GLY A 379 -0.74 12.15 -2.20
CA GLY A 379 -0.72 11.96 -0.76
C GLY A 379 0.40 12.75 -0.09
N ASP A 380 0.58 12.54 1.21
CA ASP A 380 1.52 13.31 2.01
C ASP A 380 2.98 12.85 1.77
N ARG A 381 3.88 13.83 1.77
CA ARG A 381 5.32 13.62 1.53
C ARG A 381 5.90 12.60 2.52
N GLY A 382 6.51 11.55 2.00
CA GLY A 382 7.22 10.50 2.75
C GLY A 382 6.31 9.44 3.36
N GLN A 383 4.99 9.53 3.20
CA GLN A 383 4.04 8.62 3.83
C GLN A 383 3.60 7.51 2.87
N VAL A 384 3.09 7.85 1.68
CA VAL A 384 2.45 6.88 0.77
C VAL A 384 3.45 5.85 0.23
N GLY A 385 4.67 6.27 -0.14
CA GLY A 385 5.71 5.35 -0.59
C GLY A 385 6.13 4.35 0.49
N SER A 386 5.83 4.64 1.76
CA SER A 386 6.22 3.80 2.89
C SER A 386 5.35 2.57 3.10
N ILE A 387 4.07 2.70 2.78
CA ILE A 387 3.04 1.67 2.97
C ILE A 387 2.84 0.78 1.72
N ILE A 388 3.35 1.20 0.56
CA ILE A 388 3.22 0.43 -0.69
C ILE A 388 4.01 -0.89 -0.58
N GLN A 389 3.35 -1.99 -0.88
CA GLN A 389 3.89 -3.34 -0.89
C GLN A 389 3.73 -3.98 -2.27
N LEU A 390 4.83 -4.57 -2.74
CA LEU A 390 4.91 -5.37 -3.96
C LEU A 390 5.65 -6.67 -3.65
N SER A 391 5.12 -7.80 -4.12
CA SER A 391 5.63 -9.13 -3.79
C SER A 391 6.80 -9.56 -4.68
N THR A 392 6.74 -9.22 -5.97
CA THR A 392 7.72 -9.61 -6.99
C THR A 392 8.10 -8.43 -7.87
N LEU A 393 9.26 -8.52 -8.53
CA LEU A 393 9.61 -7.59 -9.60
C LEU A 393 8.91 -7.99 -10.91
N GLU A 394 8.92 -9.29 -11.21
CA GLU A 394 8.24 -9.88 -12.37
C GLU A 394 6.75 -9.54 -12.36
N GLY A 395 6.28 -8.90 -13.44
CA GLY A 395 4.90 -8.43 -13.60
C GLY A 395 4.63 -7.05 -13.00
N ASN A 396 5.59 -6.48 -12.26
CA ASN A 396 5.46 -5.20 -11.55
C ASN A 396 6.43 -4.13 -12.04
N GLU A 397 7.24 -4.39 -13.07
CA GLU A 397 8.27 -3.46 -13.55
C GLU A 397 7.67 -2.12 -14.00
N THR A 398 6.61 -2.19 -14.81
CA THR A 398 5.89 -1.01 -15.30
C THR A 398 5.18 -0.29 -14.17
N THR A 399 4.56 -1.03 -13.25
CA THR A 399 3.89 -0.47 -12.06
C THR A 399 4.87 0.30 -11.18
N LEU A 400 6.04 -0.29 -10.86
CA LEU A 400 7.11 0.38 -10.11
C LEU A 400 7.61 1.62 -10.83
N ALA A 401 7.88 1.52 -12.14
CA ALA A 401 8.35 2.66 -12.92
C ALA A 401 7.35 3.83 -12.91
N ASN A 402 6.05 3.53 -13.02
CA ASN A 402 4.99 4.52 -12.98
C ASN A 402 4.81 5.13 -11.58
N LEU A 403 4.85 4.31 -10.52
CA LEU A 403 4.81 4.80 -9.14
C LEU A 403 5.99 5.74 -8.83
N ILE A 404 7.22 5.35 -9.18
CA ILE A 404 8.42 6.18 -8.99
C ILE A 404 8.28 7.49 -9.76
N ARG A 405 7.83 7.43 -11.03
CA ARG A 405 7.60 8.62 -11.86
C ARG A 405 6.53 9.53 -11.28
N ASN A 406 5.44 8.97 -10.75
CA ASN A 406 4.37 9.69 -10.09
C ASN A 406 4.91 10.55 -8.94
N PHE A 407 5.63 9.94 -8.00
CA PHE A 407 6.17 10.67 -6.85
C PHE A 407 7.29 11.64 -7.21
N ARG A 408 8.15 11.32 -8.19
CA ARG A 408 9.16 12.28 -8.68
C ARG A 408 8.55 13.52 -9.32
N ARG A 409 7.49 13.39 -10.12
CA ARG A 409 6.78 14.54 -10.73
C ARG A 409 6.12 15.45 -9.70
N GLN A 410 5.72 14.89 -8.57
CA GLN A 410 5.12 15.63 -7.45
C GLN A 410 6.16 16.14 -6.44
N GLU A 411 7.46 16.07 -6.78
CA GLU A 411 8.57 16.46 -5.91
C GLU A 411 8.63 15.69 -4.57
N GLN A 412 7.98 14.51 -4.51
CA GLN A 412 8.00 13.61 -3.36
C GLN A 412 9.20 12.66 -3.44
N VAL A 413 10.39 13.23 -3.28
CA VAL A 413 11.66 12.53 -3.47
C VAL A 413 11.84 11.36 -2.49
N ALA A 414 11.35 11.51 -1.26
CA ALA A 414 11.44 10.46 -0.24
C ALA A 414 10.68 9.18 -0.64
N ASP A 415 9.43 9.31 -1.09
CA ASP A 415 8.60 8.19 -1.55
C ASP A 415 9.19 7.53 -2.80
N ALA A 416 9.61 8.35 -3.78
CA ALA A 416 10.24 7.86 -4.99
C ALA A 416 11.52 7.05 -4.70
N ASN A 417 12.39 7.55 -3.82
CA ASN A 417 13.61 6.86 -3.43
C ASN A 417 13.33 5.54 -2.70
N ARG A 418 12.29 5.50 -1.86
CA ARG A 418 11.89 4.27 -1.18
C ARG A 418 11.39 3.20 -2.16
N LEU A 419 10.62 3.59 -3.17
CA LEU A 419 10.17 2.68 -4.21
C LEU A 419 11.30 2.24 -5.16
N ASP A 420 12.24 3.14 -5.47
CA ASP A 420 13.48 2.76 -6.17
C ASP A 420 14.26 1.71 -5.36
N LEU A 421 14.42 1.90 -4.04
CA LEU A 421 15.08 0.94 -3.15
C LEU A 421 14.31 -0.39 -3.10
N LEU A 422 12.98 -0.35 -3.05
CA LEU A 422 12.13 -1.54 -3.12
C LEU A 422 12.37 -2.31 -4.43
N ARG A 423 12.41 -1.62 -5.58
CA ARG A 423 12.69 -2.22 -6.89
C ARG A 423 14.01 -3.00 -6.88
N GLU A 424 15.09 -2.38 -6.38
CA GLU A 424 16.39 -3.07 -6.36
C GLU A 424 16.45 -4.20 -5.33
N ARG A 425 15.77 -4.09 -4.19
CA ARG A 425 15.64 -5.20 -3.24
C ARG A 425 14.93 -6.40 -3.88
N LEU A 426 13.86 -6.15 -4.63
CA LEU A 426 13.15 -7.21 -5.37
C LEU A 426 14.03 -7.80 -6.47
N ARG A 427 14.78 -6.97 -7.22
CA ARG A 427 15.74 -7.42 -8.23
C ARG A 427 16.84 -8.30 -7.64
N LEU A 428 17.42 -7.90 -6.51
CA LEU A 428 18.43 -8.71 -5.81
C LEU A 428 17.85 -10.05 -5.36
N ARG A 429 16.62 -10.07 -4.82
CA ARG A 429 15.96 -11.33 -4.44
C ARG A 429 15.77 -12.25 -5.64
N GLN A 430 15.37 -11.72 -6.79
CA GLN A 430 15.21 -12.49 -8.03
C GLN A 430 16.55 -13.11 -8.49
N VAL A 431 17.62 -12.31 -8.51
CA VAL A 431 18.98 -12.80 -8.82
C VAL A 431 19.43 -13.86 -7.83
N GLN A 432 19.20 -13.65 -6.52
CA GLN A 432 19.54 -14.64 -5.49
C GLN A 432 18.76 -15.95 -5.63
N GLN A 433 17.48 -15.88 -5.99
CA GLN A 433 16.66 -17.06 -6.25
C GLN A 433 17.16 -17.83 -7.48
N HIS A 434 17.48 -17.13 -8.57
CA HIS A 434 18.09 -17.73 -9.75
C HIS A 434 19.41 -18.43 -9.42
N LEU A 435 20.33 -17.73 -8.74
CA LEU A 435 21.63 -18.28 -8.35
C LEU A 435 21.52 -19.47 -7.40
N ARG A 436 20.54 -19.49 -6.48
CA ARG A 436 20.27 -20.64 -5.60
C ARG A 436 19.71 -21.84 -6.36
N GLY A 437 18.95 -21.61 -7.44
CA GLY A 437 18.44 -22.66 -8.32
C GLY A 437 19.52 -23.24 -9.24
N THR A 438 20.56 -22.47 -9.56
CA THR A 438 21.69 -22.91 -10.39
C THR A 438 22.81 -23.54 -9.56
N PRO A 439 23.34 -24.72 -9.94
CA PRO A 439 24.55 -25.27 -9.32
C PRO A 439 25.75 -24.31 -9.40
N TRP A 440 26.55 -24.23 -8.33
CA TRP A 440 27.64 -23.24 -8.21
C TRP A 440 28.69 -23.31 -9.32
N TRP A 441 28.92 -24.48 -9.92
CA TRP A 441 29.86 -24.63 -11.04
C TRP A 441 29.36 -23.99 -12.34
N GLN A 442 28.04 -23.78 -12.48
CA GLN A 442 27.44 -23.08 -13.61
C GLN A 442 27.50 -21.55 -13.46
N TRP A 443 27.80 -21.03 -12.26
CA TRP A 443 27.93 -19.59 -12.05
C TRP A 443 29.03 -18.95 -12.91
N ALA A 444 30.08 -19.73 -13.24
CA ALA A 444 31.13 -19.30 -14.15
C ALA A 444 30.63 -19.04 -15.59
N GLN A 445 29.46 -19.59 -15.95
CA GLN A 445 28.83 -19.41 -17.25
C GLN A 445 27.92 -18.15 -17.30
N GLU A 446 27.59 -17.57 -16.14
CA GLU A 446 26.79 -16.34 -16.02
C GLU A 446 27.51 -15.28 -15.16
N PRO A 447 28.71 -14.82 -15.56
CA PRO A 447 29.51 -13.89 -14.76
C PRO A 447 28.77 -12.56 -14.52
N ASP A 448 27.97 -12.11 -15.48
CA ASP A 448 27.21 -10.86 -15.38
C ASP A 448 26.15 -10.91 -14.27
N THR A 449 25.41 -12.03 -14.17
CA THR A 449 24.39 -12.23 -13.13
C THR A 449 25.01 -12.24 -11.74
N VAL A 450 26.15 -12.94 -11.60
CA VAL A 450 26.89 -13.03 -10.34
C VAL A 450 27.43 -11.67 -9.93
N LEU A 451 28.08 -10.95 -10.86
CA LEU A 451 28.63 -9.62 -10.62
C LEU A 451 27.53 -8.60 -10.30
N ALA A 452 26.39 -8.67 -11.00
CA ALA A 452 25.23 -7.82 -10.71
C ALA A 452 24.68 -8.08 -9.30
N GLY A 453 24.55 -9.36 -8.90
CA GLY A 453 24.10 -9.74 -7.56
C GLY A 453 25.05 -9.25 -6.46
N LEU A 454 26.37 -9.44 -6.64
CA LEU A 454 27.39 -8.99 -5.70
C LEU A 454 27.45 -7.46 -5.61
N GLY A 455 27.49 -6.78 -6.75
CA GLY A 455 27.53 -5.31 -6.82
C GLY A 455 26.29 -4.68 -6.21
N MET A 456 25.10 -5.20 -6.52
CA MET A 456 23.84 -4.72 -5.94
C MET A 456 23.75 -4.99 -4.44
N GLY A 457 24.18 -6.18 -3.99
CA GLY A 457 24.28 -6.50 -2.57
C GLY A 457 25.20 -5.54 -1.81
N LEU A 458 26.34 -5.19 -2.41
CA LEU A 458 27.28 -4.22 -1.84
C LEU A 458 26.70 -2.79 -1.81
N LEU A 459 26.06 -2.33 -2.89
CA LEU A 459 25.43 -1.00 -2.90
C LEU A 459 24.29 -0.89 -1.89
N LEU A 460 23.48 -1.94 -1.76
CA LEU A 460 22.40 -2.00 -0.77
C LEU A 460 22.95 -2.00 0.66
N SER A 461 24.02 -2.74 0.93
CA SER A 461 24.58 -2.84 2.28
C SER A 461 25.36 -1.58 2.70
N LEU A 462 26.03 -0.90 1.77
CA LEU A 462 26.86 0.28 2.09
C LEU A 462 26.12 1.61 2.02
N SER A 463 24.99 1.69 1.31
CA SER A 463 24.30 2.99 1.05
C SER A 463 22.78 2.92 1.00
N GLU A 464 22.18 1.75 1.22
CA GLU A 464 20.77 1.48 0.89
C GLU A 464 20.44 1.90 -0.55
N TYR A 465 21.30 1.50 -1.49
CA TYR A 465 21.17 1.91 -2.89
C TYR A 465 21.11 3.45 -3.04
N GLY A 466 21.93 4.16 -2.26
CA GLY A 466 22.09 5.62 -2.37
C GLY A 466 20.99 6.43 -1.70
N THR A 467 20.20 5.85 -0.79
CA THR A 467 19.16 6.59 -0.06
C THR A 467 19.56 6.99 1.36
N ASN A 468 20.65 6.46 1.90
CA ASN A 468 21.08 6.72 3.28
C ASN A 468 22.50 7.32 3.35
N VAL A 469 22.58 8.66 3.41
CA VAL A 469 23.87 9.39 3.52
C VAL A 469 24.58 9.09 4.84
N GLY A 470 23.83 8.95 5.94
CA GLY A 470 24.38 8.66 7.26
C GLY A 470 25.13 7.33 7.27
N LEU A 471 24.58 6.30 6.62
CA LEU A 471 25.22 5.00 6.45
C LEU A 471 26.55 5.10 5.69
N VAL A 472 26.57 5.84 4.58
CA VAL A 472 27.80 6.04 3.80
C VAL A 472 28.86 6.76 4.63
N LEU A 473 28.50 7.84 5.34
CA LEU A 473 29.44 8.57 6.20
C LEU A 473 30.02 7.70 7.31
N LEU A 474 29.20 6.86 7.95
CA LEU A 474 29.66 5.91 8.96
C LEU A 474 30.68 4.93 8.39
N VAL A 475 30.41 4.35 7.23
CA VAL A 475 31.34 3.46 6.52
C VAL A 475 32.68 4.18 6.24
N GLY A 476 32.64 5.45 5.84
CA GLY A 476 33.83 6.27 5.65
C GLY A 476 34.64 6.48 6.93
N VAL A 477 33.99 6.82 8.05
CA VAL A 477 34.66 7.03 9.35
C VAL A 477 35.35 5.76 9.85
N VAL A 478 34.72 4.59 9.71
CA VAL A 478 35.37 3.31 10.07
C VAL A 478 36.59 3.07 9.18
N GLY A 479 36.48 3.34 7.87
CA GLY A 479 37.59 3.31 6.90
C GLY A 479 38.79 4.11 7.39
N VAL A 480 38.57 5.41 7.63
CA VAL A 480 39.62 6.31 8.09
C VAL A 480 40.26 5.82 9.40
N THR A 481 39.45 5.33 10.33
CA THR A 481 39.94 4.87 11.63
C THR A 481 40.84 3.63 11.51
N ILE A 482 40.45 2.64 10.70
CA ILE A 482 41.25 1.43 10.50
C ILE A 482 42.56 1.75 9.77
N PHE A 483 42.51 2.53 8.68
CA PHE A 483 43.72 2.89 7.94
C PHE A 483 44.67 3.77 8.76
N ALA A 484 44.15 4.71 9.55
CA ALA A 484 44.96 5.47 10.52
C ALA A 484 45.70 4.55 11.51
N LEU A 485 45.01 3.55 12.05
CA LEU A 485 45.62 2.55 12.93
C LEU A 485 46.67 1.71 12.22
N LEU A 486 46.43 1.30 10.97
CA LEU A 486 47.37 0.54 10.17
C LEU A 486 48.63 1.35 9.84
N PHE A 487 48.50 2.61 9.43
CA PHE A 487 49.65 3.47 9.20
C PHE A 487 50.45 3.68 10.47
N TRP A 488 49.79 3.92 11.61
CA TRP A 488 50.46 4.02 12.89
C TRP A 488 51.17 2.72 13.29
N LEU A 489 50.54 1.55 13.09
CA LEU A 489 51.17 0.25 13.33
C LEU A 489 52.43 0.05 12.48
N LEU A 490 52.35 0.39 11.19
CA LEU A 490 53.48 0.27 10.26
C LEU A 490 54.60 1.27 10.55
N ASP A 491 54.26 2.49 10.98
CA ASP A 491 55.25 3.53 11.25
C ASP A 491 55.89 3.40 12.62
N ARG A 492 55.14 2.95 13.63
CA ARG A 492 55.54 3.04 15.04
C ARG A 492 55.46 1.68 15.73
N GLY A 493 54.34 0.98 15.60
CA GLY A 493 54.05 -0.22 16.39
C GLY A 493 54.84 -1.48 16.03
N LEU A 494 55.21 -1.66 14.76
CA LEU A 494 55.81 -2.89 14.23
C LEU A 494 57.29 -2.77 13.89
N ARG A 495 57.94 -1.66 14.26
CA ARG A 495 59.40 -1.51 14.10
C ARG A 495 60.16 -2.42 15.06
N PRO A 496 61.40 -2.83 14.75
CA PRO A 496 62.23 -3.61 15.67
C PRO A 496 62.36 -2.93 17.05
N PRO A 497 62.46 -3.67 18.17
CA PRO A 497 62.52 -3.11 19.53
C PRO A 497 63.64 -2.07 19.71
N GLU A 498 64.75 -2.24 18.99
CA GLU A 498 65.91 -1.33 18.98
C GLU A 498 65.60 0.07 18.43
N HIS A 499 64.45 0.24 17.76
CA HIS A 499 64.00 1.48 17.14
C HIS A 499 62.63 1.95 17.67
N GLN A 500 62.05 1.24 18.65
CA GLN A 500 60.81 1.65 19.31
C GLN A 500 61.13 2.60 20.48
N THR A 501 61.03 3.91 20.26
CA THR A 501 61.21 4.95 21.30
C THR A 501 59.87 5.52 21.79
N LEU A 502 58.80 4.74 21.71
CA LEU A 502 57.43 5.20 21.98
C LEU A 502 57.10 5.17 23.47
N PRO A 503 56.54 6.25 24.04
CA PRO A 503 56.04 6.22 25.40
C PRO A 503 54.74 5.40 25.50
N ARG A 504 54.57 4.64 26.59
CA ARG A 504 53.42 3.72 26.79
C ARG A 504 52.04 4.38 26.67
N TRP A 505 51.92 5.68 26.94
CA TRP A 505 50.65 6.40 26.82
C TRP A 505 50.20 6.58 25.38
N GLU A 506 51.11 6.67 24.40
CA GLU A 506 50.73 6.80 22.98
C GLU A 506 50.05 5.52 22.47
N TRP A 507 50.52 4.34 22.91
CA TRP A 507 49.82 3.07 22.67
C TRP A 507 48.39 3.10 23.24
N GLY A 508 48.24 3.55 24.47
CA GLY A 508 46.93 3.67 25.13
C GLY A 508 45.99 4.65 24.43
N VAL A 509 46.51 5.80 23.99
CA VAL A 509 45.71 6.82 23.31
C VAL A 509 45.35 6.40 21.88
N MET A 510 46.28 5.82 21.11
CA MET A 510 45.98 5.37 19.75
C MET A 510 45.00 4.20 19.77
N LEU A 511 45.29 3.14 20.52
CA LEU A 511 44.40 1.97 20.61
C LEU A 511 43.05 2.33 21.25
N GLY A 512 43.05 3.20 22.27
CA GLY A 512 41.84 3.69 22.91
C GLY A 512 40.97 4.54 21.98
N SER A 513 41.57 5.48 21.25
CA SER A 513 40.84 6.33 20.29
C SER A 513 40.32 5.53 19.09
N SER A 514 41.13 4.64 18.50
CA SER A 514 40.71 3.83 17.36
C SER A 514 39.67 2.79 17.77
N GLY A 515 39.88 2.13 18.91
CA GLY A 515 38.92 1.18 19.47
C GLY A 515 37.60 1.85 19.83
N GLY A 516 37.65 3.04 20.46
CA GLY A 516 36.46 3.83 20.78
C GLY A 516 35.69 4.26 19.54
N LEU A 517 36.37 4.81 18.52
CA LEU A 517 35.73 5.23 17.26
C LEU A 517 35.12 4.05 16.51
N VAL A 518 35.82 2.91 16.41
CA VAL A 518 35.26 1.70 15.79
C VAL A 518 34.07 1.18 16.59
N ALA A 519 34.13 1.17 17.92
CA ALA A 519 33.02 0.74 18.76
C ALA A 519 31.79 1.63 18.59
N ILE A 520 31.96 2.95 18.65
CA ILE A 520 30.87 3.93 18.43
C ILE A 520 30.30 3.78 17.02
N ALA A 521 31.14 3.68 16.00
CA ALA A 521 30.69 3.53 14.63
C ALA A 521 29.99 2.19 14.37
N THR A 522 30.45 1.10 15.00
CA THR A 522 29.78 -0.22 14.91
C THR A 522 28.43 -0.19 15.61
N LEU A 523 28.33 0.47 16.78
CA LEU A 523 27.05 0.70 17.46
C LEU A 523 26.11 1.55 16.58
N ALA A 524 26.61 2.65 16.00
CA ALA A 524 25.83 3.50 15.10
C ALA A 524 25.37 2.74 13.85
N LEU A 525 26.23 1.89 13.26
CA LEU A 525 25.85 1.00 12.16
C LEU A 525 24.74 0.03 12.57
N TRP A 526 24.75 -0.47 13.81
CA TRP A 526 23.70 -1.34 14.32
C TRP A 526 22.32 -0.66 14.36
N TYR A 527 22.29 0.65 14.63
CA TYR A 527 21.05 1.43 14.65
C TYR A 527 20.62 1.94 13.27
N VAL A 528 21.56 2.29 12.40
CA VAL A 528 21.28 2.94 11.12
C VAL A 528 21.14 1.94 9.97
N ALA A 529 21.94 0.86 9.96
CA ALA A 529 21.93 -0.10 8.86
C ALA A 529 20.75 -1.07 8.99
N PRO A 530 19.97 -1.31 7.92
CA PRO A 530 18.90 -2.31 7.93
C PRO A 530 19.42 -3.74 8.15
N THR A 531 20.65 -4.02 7.70
CA THR A 531 21.30 -5.34 7.77
C THR A 531 22.75 -5.19 8.24
N PRO A 532 22.97 -4.87 9.53
CA PRO A 532 24.27 -4.39 10.03
C PRO A 532 25.40 -5.41 9.82
N LEU A 533 25.13 -6.70 10.04
CA LEU A 533 26.12 -7.76 9.82
C LEU A 533 26.57 -7.83 8.36
N SER A 534 25.64 -7.71 7.41
CA SER A 534 25.98 -7.73 5.98
C SER A 534 26.79 -6.50 5.56
N THR A 535 26.49 -5.34 6.13
CA THR A 535 27.25 -4.10 5.91
C THR A 535 28.67 -4.24 6.45
N ILE A 536 28.83 -4.74 7.68
CA ILE A 536 30.14 -4.97 8.29
C ILE A 536 30.95 -5.98 7.48
N LEU A 537 30.36 -7.13 7.11
CA LEU A 537 31.04 -8.16 6.32
C LEU A 537 31.41 -7.67 4.92
N GLY A 538 30.47 -7.04 4.22
CA GLY A 538 30.67 -6.52 2.87
C GLY A 538 31.75 -5.45 2.82
N TRP A 539 31.79 -4.58 3.82
CA TRP A 539 32.84 -3.58 3.97
C TRP A 539 34.19 -4.19 4.39
N SER A 540 34.18 -5.10 5.37
CA SER A 540 35.39 -5.75 5.91
C SER A 540 36.15 -6.55 4.84
N LEU A 541 35.44 -7.12 3.87
CA LEU A 541 36.02 -7.83 2.72
C LEU A 541 37.07 -6.99 1.98
N TRP A 542 36.87 -5.67 1.90
CA TRP A 542 37.78 -4.77 1.22
C TRP A 542 38.81 -4.14 2.16
N VAL A 543 38.45 -3.88 3.43
CA VAL A 543 39.32 -3.13 4.34
C VAL A 543 40.28 -4.00 5.16
N ILE A 544 40.02 -5.31 5.28
CA ILE A 544 40.81 -6.17 6.19
C ILE A 544 41.82 -7.09 5.46
N PRO A 545 41.45 -7.95 4.49
CA PRO A 545 42.32 -9.03 4.04
C PRO A 545 43.64 -8.54 3.42
N LEU A 546 43.55 -7.60 2.47
CA LEU A 546 44.73 -7.08 1.79
C LEU A 546 45.59 -6.22 2.73
N PRO A 547 45.06 -5.29 3.54
CA PRO A 547 45.87 -4.55 4.50
C PRO A 547 46.57 -5.42 5.55
N VAL A 548 45.89 -6.45 6.08
CA VAL A 548 46.53 -7.41 7.00
C VAL A 548 47.66 -8.17 6.31
N TRP A 549 47.46 -8.60 5.07
CA TRP A 549 48.52 -9.24 4.28
C TRP A 549 49.71 -8.32 4.01
N ILE A 550 49.46 -7.03 3.73
CA ILE A 550 50.51 -6.02 3.58
C ILE A 550 51.30 -5.85 4.88
N VAL A 551 50.62 -5.78 6.02
CA VAL A 551 51.26 -5.72 7.34
C VAL A 551 52.14 -6.93 7.58
N TRP A 552 51.63 -8.14 7.29
CA TRP A 552 52.40 -9.38 7.43
C TRP A 552 53.65 -9.39 6.54
N ARG A 553 53.56 -8.92 5.28
CA ARG A 553 54.70 -8.77 4.37
C ARG A 553 55.70 -7.73 4.83
N PHE A 554 55.22 -6.63 5.38
CA PHE A 554 56.04 -5.56 5.91
C PHE A 554 56.91 -6.05 7.08
N CYS A 555 56.35 -6.86 7.99
CA CYS A 555 57.09 -7.47 9.09
C CYS A 555 58.23 -8.40 8.63
N GLN A 556 58.20 -8.90 7.39
CA GLN A 556 59.26 -9.74 6.83
C GLN A 556 60.37 -8.95 6.12
N THR A 557 60.18 -7.65 5.93
CA THR A 557 61.09 -6.81 5.13
C THR A 557 62.05 -6.05 6.06
N PRO A 558 63.38 -6.13 5.88
CA PRO A 558 64.33 -5.39 6.70
C PRO A 558 64.17 -3.87 6.49
N GLN A 559 64.13 -3.11 7.59
CA GLN A 559 63.88 -1.66 7.56
C GLN A 559 65.18 -0.84 7.68
N PRO A 560 65.38 0.17 6.81
CA PRO A 560 66.70 0.80 6.67
C PRO A 560 66.97 2.04 7.54
N ASP A 561 66.02 2.58 8.32
CA ASP A 561 66.21 3.89 8.99
C ASP A 561 65.35 4.13 10.25
N ARG A 562 65.79 5.02 11.14
CA ARG A 562 65.07 5.42 12.39
C ARG A 562 64.00 6.49 12.18
N THR A 563 63.93 7.09 11.00
CA THR A 563 62.97 8.16 10.69
C THR A 563 61.60 7.61 10.30
N THR A 564 60.53 8.36 10.60
CA THR A 564 59.18 8.06 10.10
C THR A 564 59.14 8.12 8.57
N TYR A 565 58.18 7.44 7.94
CA TYR A 565 57.97 7.57 6.49
C TYR A 565 57.10 8.79 6.12
N LEU A 566 56.67 9.59 7.11
CA LEU A 566 55.95 10.85 6.88
C LEU A 566 56.88 12.07 6.98
N VAL A 567 56.61 13.06 6.15
CA VAL A 567 57.27 14.38 6.14
C VAL A 567 56.23 15.47 6.42
N GLU A 568 56.64 16.51 7.15
CA GLU A 568 55.82 17.68 7.48
C GLU A 568 56.34 18.94 6.76
N GLU A 569 55.45 19.82 6.30
CA GLU A 569 55.80 21.13 5.74
C GLU A 569 56.19 22.12 6.87
N GLY A 570 57.47 22.52 6.90
CA GLY A 570 58.05 23.36 7.95
C GLY A 570 57.86 24.87 7.79
N THR A 571 57.09 25.34 6.79
CA THR A 571 56.97 26.78 6.48
C THR A 571 55.81 27.48 7.20
N LEU A 572 54.55 27.02 7.07
CA LEU A 572 53.34 27.56 7.75
C LEU A 572 52.16 26.58 7.60
N ARG A 573 51.33 26.39 8.64
CA ARG A 573 50.02 25.71 8.52
C ARG A 573 49.05 26.60 7.72
N GLN A 574 48.81 26.30 6.44
CA GLN A 574 47.82 27.00 5.61
C GLN A 574 46.84 26.03 4.99
N PHE A 575 45.55 26.21 5.27
CA PHE A 575 44.49 25.44 4.62
C PHE A 575 44.33 25.91 3.17
N ARG A 576 44.66 25.06 2.19
CA ARG A 576 44.45 25.33 0.76
C ARG A 576 43.57 24.25 0.13
N LEU A 577 42.34 24.62 -0.22
CA LEU A 577 41.43 23.82 -1.03
C LEU A 577 41.85 23.88 -2.50
N LEU A 578 42.56 22.86 -2.98
CA LEU A 578 42.90 22.70 -4.40
C LEU A 578 42.41 21.31 -4.83
N ILE A 579 41.46 21.29 -5.77
CA ILE A 579 40.58 20.14 -6.04
C ILE A 579 41.34 19.00 -6.75
N ILE A 580 42.43 19.28 -7.46
CA ILE A 580 43.23 18.26 -8.16
C ILE A 580 44.70 18.65 -8.12
N ARG A 581 45.49 17.97 -7.28
CA ARG A 581 46.93 17.83 -7.50
C ARG A 581 47.43 16.51 -6.90
N LEU A 582 48.23 15.79 -7.68
CA LEU A 582 49.06 14.72 -7.13
C LEU A 582 50.07 15.33 -6.13
N PRO A 583 50.59 14.57 -5.16
CA PRO A 583 51.71 15.02 -4.35
C PRO A 583 52.89 15.36 -5.27
N ILE A 584 53.08 16.65 -5.56
CA ILE A 584 54.23 17.14 -6.32
C ILE A 584 55.33 17.44 -5.30
N MET A 585 56.26 16.50 -5.14
CA MET A 585 57.53 16.85 -4.51
C MET A 585 58.40 17.60 -5.51
N PRO A 586 58.91 18.78 -5.14
CA PRO A 586 59.77 19.53 -6.04
C PRO A 586 61.04 18.74 -6.34
N LYS A 587 61.39 18.68 -7.63
CA LYS A 587 62.57 17.95 -8.13
C LYS A 587 63.87 18.49 -7.53
N TYR A 588 63.94 19.81 -7.28
CA TYR A 588 65.13 20.47 -6.78
C TYR A 588 65.25 20.39 -5.25
N PRO A 589 66.41 19.99 -4.70
CA PRO A 589 66.65 19.87 -3.26
C PRO A 589 66.27 21.10 -2.43
N LEU A 590 66.52 22.30 -2.95
CA LEU A 590 66.22 23.57 -2.28
C LEU A 590 64.75 23.71 -1.84
N PHE A 591 63.81 23.22 -2.64
CA PHE A 591 62.39 23.26 -2.28
C PHE A 591 61.95 22.05 -1.43
N ARG A 592 62.78 21.00 -1.34
CA ARG A 592 62.55 19.85 -0.46
C ARG A 592 62.90 20.14 0.99
N GLU A 593 63.76 21.13 1.25
CA GLU A 593 64.08 21.61 2.61
C GLU A 593 62.85 22.13 3.36
N ARG A 594 61.77 22.45 2.65
CA ARG A 594 60.46 22.76 3.24
C ARG A 594 59.78 21.55 3.86
N TYR A 595 60.12 20.33 3.45
CA TYR A 595 59.52 19.10 3.94
C TYR A 595 60.54 18.33 4.78
N VAL A 596 60.34 18.34 6.10
CA VAL A 596 61.29 17.74 7.04
C VAL A 596 60.80 16.35 7.45
N PRO A 597 61.66 15.31 7.40
CA PRO A 597 61.29 14.00 7.92
C PRO A 597 61.03 14.09 9.42
N ILE A 598 59.89 13.54 9.85
CA ILE A 598 59.54 13.58 11.26
C ILE A 598 60.45 12.58 11.98
N LEU A 599 61.20 13.08 12.98
CA LEU A 599 62.05 12.26 13.85
C LEU A 599 61.16 11.38 14.74
N GLY A 600 61.45 10.08 14.80
CA GLY A 600 60.66 9.11 15.58
C GLY A 600 60.54 9.46 17.07
N ASP A 601 61.55 10.13 17.62
CA ASP A 601 61.69 10.47 19.04
C ASP A 601 60.91 11.73 19.48
N ARG A 602 60.27 12.46 18.54
CA ARG A 602 59.51 13.68 18.85
C ARG A 602 58.03 13.35 19.13
N ARG A 603 57.45 14.08 20.09
CA ARG A 603 56.02 14.01 20.46
C ARG A 603 55.18 14.27 19.23
N TRP A 604 54.47 13.23 18.78
CA TRP A 604 53.59 13.32 17.64
C TRP A 604 52.15 13.24 18.12
N SER A 605 51.30 14.17 17.66
CA SER A 605 49.85 14.02 17.84
C SER A 605 49.37 12.84 17.00
N TRP A 606 48.92 11.77 17.67
CA TRP A 606 48.26 10.60 17.08
C TRP A 606 47.14 10.97 16.08
N LEU A 607 46.54 12.17 16.22
CA LEU A 607 45.55 12.74 15.29
C LEU A 607 46.06 12.89 13.85
N ASN A 608 47.36 13.03 13.63
CA ASN A 608 47.92 13.21 12.29
C ASN A 608 47.79 11.95 11.42
N TYR A 609 47.68 10.75 12.02
CA TYR A 609 47.39 9.53 11.28
C TYR A 609 45.95 9.48 10.79
N TYR A 610 45.02 9.99 11.61
CA TYR A 610 43.63 10.20 11.20
C TYR A 610 43.54 11.24 10.09
N ASP A 611 44.26 12.34 10.22
CA ASP A 611 44.32 13.39 9.20
C ASP A 611 44.92 12.85 7.88
N PHE A 612 46.02 12.09 7.94
CA PHE A 612 46.62 11.46 6.76
C PHE A 612 45.66 10.51 6.05
N SER A 613 45.00 9.61 6.79
CA SER A 613 44.03 8.65 6.25
C SER A 613 42.77 9.35 5.70
N LEU A 614 42.21 10.31 6.42
CA LEU A 614 41.07 11.12 5.97
C LEU A 614 41.37 11.80 4.63
N ASN A 615 42.53 12.44 4.52
CA ASN A 615 42.95 13.09 3.29
C ASN A 615 43.24 12.09 2.17
N ASN A 616 43.79 10.92 2.48
CA ASN A 616 44.04 9.92 1.45
C ASN A 616 42.74 9.30 0.91
N LEU A 617 41.72 9.13 1.77
CA LEU A 617 40.39 8.64 1.40
C LEU A 617 39.60 9.65 0.56
N PHE A 618 39.56 10.92 0.96
CA PHE A 618 38.73 11.93 0.29
C PHE A 618 39.47 12.77 -0.76
N LYS A 619 40.81 12.80 -0.70
CA LYS A 619 41.68 13.67 -1.51
C LYS A 619 41.23 15.15 -1.55
N PHE A 620 40.78 15.70 -0.43
CA PHE A 620 40.51 17.12 -0.29
C PHE A 620 41.80 17.90 0.03
N GLY A 621 42.35 18.63 -0.94
CA GLY A 621 43.37 19.66 -0.70
C GLY A 621 44.81 19.18 -0.50
N PHE A 622 45.72 20.15 -0.36
CA PHE A 622 47.16 19.94 -0.17
C PHE A 622 47.45 20.12 1.32
N ASN A 623 47.78 19.03 2.02
CA ASN A 623 48.07 19.05 3.47
C ASN A 623 49.59 18.97 3.76
N ASP A 624 49.93 19.37 4.98
CA ASP A 624 51.28 19.49 5.55
C ASP A 624 51.97 18.11 5.71
N LEU A 625 51.21 17.01 5.84
CA LEU A 625 51.72 15.64 6.07
C LEU A 625 51.70 14.77 4.80
N ARG A 626 52.85 14.18 4.42
CA ARG A 626 53.00 13.38 3.18
C ARG A 626 53.92 12.19 3.34
N LEU A 627 53.80 11.24 2.42
CA LEU A 627 54.75 10.14 2.25
C LEU A 627 56.13 10.63 1.77
N ARG A 628 57.22 10.11 2.34
CA ARG A 628 58.62 10.44 1.97
C ARG A 628 58.97 9.92 0.56
N ASP A 629 59.86 10.61 -0.16
CA ASP A 629 60.35 10.22 -1.50
C ASP A 629 61.51 9.19 -1.44
N LYS A 630 62.27 9.19 -0.34
CA LYS A 630 63.45 8.34 -0.13
C LYS A 630 63.22 7.43 1.07
N ALA A 631 63.45 6.13 0.93
CA ALA A 631 63.37 5.13 2.00
C ALA A 631 61.96 4.76 2.53
N VAL A 632 60.91 4.89 1.71
CA VAL A 632 59.60 4.31 2.05
C VAL A 632 59.54 2.85 1.58
N PRO A 633 59.20 1.90 2.46
CA PRO A 633 59.00 0.52 2.05
C PRO A 633 57.90 0.42 0.99
N GLY A 634 58.14 -0.34 -0.08
CA GLY A 634 57.18 -0.48 -1.19
C GLY A 634 55.78 -0.90 -0.72
N TRP A 635 55.71 -1.71 0.34
CA TRP A 635 54.47 -2.13 0.98
C TRP A 635 53.64 -0.99 1.59
N VAL A 636 54.27 0.02 2.19
CA VAL A 636 53.58 1.20 2.73
C VAL A 636 53.04 2.06 1.59
N SER A 637 53.84 2.24 0.53
CA SER A 637 53.39 2.94 -0.67
C SER A 637 52.19 2.24 -1.30
N PHE A 638 52.21 0.91 -1.38
CA PHE A 638 51.10 0.11 -1.89
C PHE A 638 49.83 0.26 -1.04
N LEU A 639 49.94 0.28 0.29
CA LEU A 639 48.79 0.51 1.19
C LEU A 639 48.15 1.89 0.95
N VAL A 640 48.97 2.92 0.76
CA VAL A 640 48.49 4.28 0.46
C VAL A 640 47.75 4.33 -0.89
N TRP A 641 48.29 3.68 -1.93
CA TRP A 641 47.60 3.56 -3.21
C TRP A 641 46.30 2.77 -3.11
N TYR A 642 46.26 1.75 -2.26
CA TYR A 642 45.07 0.94 -2.03
C TYR A 642 43.95 1.74 -1.36
N GLU A 643 44.23 2.43 -0.25
CA GLU A 643 43.25 3.30 0.41
C GLU A 643 42.79 4.42 -0.52
N TRP A 644 43.68 4.99 -1.33
CA TRP A 644 43.31 6.00 -2.33
C TRP A 644 42.34 5.46 -3.39
N ALA A 645 42.58 4.24 -3.90
CA ALA A 645 41.69 3.60 -4.85
C ALA A 645 40.30 3.32 -4.24
N LEU A 646 40.25 2.88 -2.98
CA LEU A 646 39.00 2.76 -2.21
C LEU A 646 38.31 4.11 -2.03
N GLY A 647 39.09 5.17 -1.80
CA GLY A 647 38.64 6.55 -1.70
C GLY A 647 37.86 7.03 -2.92
N ILE A 648 38.32 6.72 -4.14
CA ILE A 648 37.59 7.03 -5.37
C ILE A 648 36.20 6.37 -5.37
N GLY A 649 36.14 5.08 -5.05
CA GLY A 649 34.87 4.35 -4.97
C GLY A 649 33.94 4.92 -3.91
N TYR A 650 34.49 5.28 -2.75
CA TYR A 650 33.75 5.90 -1.66
C TYR A 650 33.21 7.29 -2.03
N ILE A 651 34.01 8.15 -2.67
CA ILE A 651 33.56 9.48 -3.14
C ILE A 651 32.47 9.33 -4.19
N ALA A 652 32.61 8.41 -5.14
CA ALA A 652 31.58 8.13 -6.14
C ALA A 652 30.27 7.69 -5.47
N LEU A 653 30.34 6.80 -4.48
CA LEU A 653 29.20 6.35 -3.69
C LEU A 653 28.55 7.50 -2.90
N LEU A 654 29.37 8.35 -2.25
CA LEU A 654 28.90 9.51 -1.50
C LEU A 654 28.22 10.54 -2.40
N LEU A 655 28.83 10.90 -3.52
CA LEU A 655 28.24 11.84 -4.49
C LEU A 655 26.95 11.30 -5.09
N TRP A 656 26.92 10.00 -5.44
CA TRP A 656 25.72 9.34 -5.94
C TRP A 656 24.59 9.34 -4.89
N THR A 657 24.92 9.08 -3.63
CA THR A 657 23.96 9.12 -2.52
C THR A 657 23.44 10.54 -2.25
N LEU A 658 24.32 11.55 -2.29
CA LEU A 658 23.96 12.96 -2.15
C LEU A 658 23.05 13.43 -3.30
N ALA A 659 23.32 12.99 -4.53
CA ALA A 659 22.50 13.30 -5.70
C ALA A 659 21.05 12.82 -5.56
N ARG A 660 20.84 11.67 -4.91
CA ARG A 660 19.50 11.11 -4.72
C ARG A 660 18.77 11.66 -3.51
N THR A 661 19.49 12.11 -2.49
CA THR A 661 18.92 12.58 -1.22
C THR A 661 18.67 14.08 -1.18
N ILE A 662 19.42 14.88 -1.95
CA ILE A 662 19.27 16.33 -2.02
C ILE A 662 18.46 16.70 -3.29
N PRO A 663 17.23 17.22 -3.16
CA PRO A 663 16.36 17.52 -4.33
C PRO A 663 17.02 18.42 -5.37
N GLY A 664 17.79 19.44 -4.94
CA GLY A 664 18.45 20.40 -5.83
C GLY A 664 19.70 19.87 -6.55
N LEU A 665 20.38 18.85 -6.01
CA LEU A 665 21.56 18.25 -6.65
C LEU A 665 21.15 17.27 -7.76
N ASN A 666 19.97 16.66 -7.62
CA ASN A 666 19.38 15.73 -8.58
C ASN A 666 19.14 16.40 -9.96
N LEU A 667 18.79 17.69 -9.97
CA LEU A 667 18.57 18.47 -11.21
C LEU A 667 19.87 18.73 -12.00
N LEU A 668 21.01 18.91 -11.32
CA LEU A 668 22.29 19.19 -11.96
C LEU A 668 22.92 17.99 -12.66
N ILE A 669 22.63 16.77 -12.19
CA ILE A 669 23.25 15.53 -12.69
C ILE A 669 22.42 14.88 -13.80
N TYR A 670 21.11 15.14 -13.88
CA TYR A 670 20.24 14.60 -14.93
C TYR A 670 20.02 15.55 -16.13
N LEU A 671 20.47 16.82 -16.06
CA LEU A 671 20.43 17.79 -17.16
C LEU A 671 21.75 17.87 -17.96
N SER A 672 22.76 17.07 -17.61
CA SER A 672 24.00 16.86 -18.38
C SER A 672 24.03 15.48 -18.98
#